data_AF-A0A931ZAR9-F1
#
_entry.id   AF-A0A931ZAR9-F1
#
_cell.length_a   1.000
_cell.length_b   1.000
_cell.length_c   1.000
_cell.angle_alpha   90.00
_cell.angle_beta   90.00
_cell.angle_gamma   90.00
#
_symmetry.space_group_name_H-M   'P 1'
#
loop_
_entity.id
_entity.type
_entity.pdbx_description
1 polymer ?
#
loop_
_entity_poly.entity_id
_entity_poly.type
_entity_poly.pdbx_seq_one_letter_code
_entity_poly.pdbx_strand_id
1 'polypeptide(L)'
;MNNHSEDTITDAPPSNGSRSMPPRGARRWNPQQFPRQDAQAILLSGANGARSSGFAVDAWSLFDPLLRRWRWPFFAAFMLLALGALFAASRWHTTYTSAVQLVYHAPAGPENGYRPRNLVMPTLAGLLRSPELLRRVGAYAQPALTPSEVNSRFRITPERDSELVTIALSGSALTPTVNLANTFAREAVRFTQELQARDAAETATLASARLKQVEADLAVVEKRLAALPPSALGQLAATPPPANPTADRLAAARDELAGLLARYTDAHPLVRQQRALIAALEQQAKSTPADGALAASTASSNAAPALQPGDDLELLRNQARELGSARAQLINQQRTAAIVQENPPGYLEVLVRAEPENAAIAKPNIQIGVFAFLLGLVGLVGTAATMVGREFLDNRLKTASDVRRVAHLPLIATLGNIDELTEAQKGHWAFRTWTALQRRLSVSPNHGLVCGITSAASGEGRSTWIKLLAQAASERGFRVLTITTQPGGAAGAVDAEVVTPEGQNTATIMVGDHTPLLTTSALATPTLITEQLQRADAPPRIDIPLPGWVWSLERRKQWADALNTWRKVDNLVILVELPPANIPEAVLLAENLPNLVWLAESGHSDAAETRQQLETLRQARCNLVGAVLNREAAPPIRRRFTRWLGCGVALLGALACAPRSSAQGASAPVQTSSSFIVSNPAERADWQKHLTLGPGDVLTIGIYGEPTLLREELAVGPDGTVSFLEARGVKAAGLTVDELRARLDQELGQFRRNPRTIVIPLAYRSKNYVVLGKVSRRGVYPLDRPVTVVEAVARAGGFETGLRGRSIVESADFSRAFLVRGDQRVNVDFDKLFRSGDLTQNVVLAPGDYLYFPAAGLQEVYVLGEVRYPGALGFTSATPTSLAAIAGRGGFTDQAWKGRVLVVRGSLERPQTFVVDTSDVLGGRAKDFALQPRDIVYVSRRPWMRAEELLDIAASSFVQSAILNWTGLKTGPIIK
;
A
#
# COMPACT_ATOMS: atom_id res chain seq x y z
N MET A 1 19.64 -55.30 -1.36
CA MET A 1 20.67 -56.36 -1.26
C MET A 1 21.32 -56.49 -2.62
N ASN A 2 22.66 -56.58 -2.63
CA ASN A 2 23.60 -56.82 -3.73
C ASN A 2 23.63 -55.75 -4.86
N ASN A 3 24.78 -55.23 -5.34
CA ASN A 3 26.09 -55.82 -5.74
C ASN A 3 25.96 -56.75 -6.96
N HIS A 4 26.89 -56.84 -7.91
CA HIS A 4 28.23 -56.25 -8.12
C HIS A 4 28.58 -56.39 -9.65
N SER A 5 29.29 -55.44 -10.30
CA SER A 5 30.74 -55.39 -10.63
C SER A 5 31.23 -56.34 -11.74
N GLU A 6 32.49 -56.12 -12.19
CA GLU A 6 33.29 -56.92 -13.16
C GLU A 6 32.91 -56.82 -14.65
N ASP A 7 33.83 -57.02 -15.63
CA ASP A 7 35.25 -56.59 -15.77
C ASP A 7 35.75 -56.94 -17.20
N THR A 8 36.93 -56.43 -17.59
CA THR A 8 38.05 -57.15 -18.28
C THR A 8 38.78 -56.46 -19.46
N ILE A 9 40.09 -56.22 -19.23
CA ILE A 9 41.31 -56.64 -20.00
C ILE A 9 41.43 -56.13 -21.46
N THR A 10 42.38 -55.23 -21.78
CA THR A 10 43.70 -55.50 -22.45
C THR A 10 44.47 -54.16 -22.69
N ASP A 11 45.81 -54.02 -22.83
CA ASP A 11 46.98 -54.88 -22.51
C ASP A 11 48.31 -54.04 -22.40
N ALA A 12 49.48 -54.66 -22.18
CA ALA A 12 50.85 -54.11 -22.29
C ALA A 12 51.82 -55.15 -22.91
N PRO A 13 53.10 -54.87 -23.32
CA PRO A 13 54.25 -54.79 -22.39
C PRO A 13 55.47 -53.91 -22.90
N PRO A 14 56.69 -53.94 -22.28
CA PRO A 14 57.64 -52.80 -22.33
C PRO A 14 59.11 -53.10 -22.74
N SER A 15 60.04 -52.09 -22.69
CA SER A 15 61.51 -52.33 -22.50
C SER A 15 62.36 -51.14 -21.96
N ASN A 16 62.59 -51.18 -20.65
CA ASN A 16 63.77 -50.88 -19.80
C ASN A 16 65.11 -50.19 -20.28
N GLY A 17 65.67 -49.33 -19.40
CA GLY A 17 67.12 -49.14 -19.12
C GLY A 17 67.93 -48.05 -19.88
N SER A 18 69.03 -47.46 -19.36
CA SER A 18 69.58 -47.35 -17.99
C SER A 18 70.68 -46.24 -17.86
N ARG A 19 71.10 -45.92 -16.62
CA ARG A 19 71.96 -44.80 -16.14
C ARG A 19 73.36 -44.59 -16.78
N SER A 20 73.92 -43.37 -16.65
CA SER A 20 75.26 -43.10 -16.04
C SER A 20 75.58 -41.60 -15.83
N MET A 21 76.61 -41.28 -15.03
CA MET A 21 77.03 -39.91 -14.60
C MET A 21 78.60 -39.82 -14.58
N PRO A 22 79.27 -38.74 -14.12
CA PRO A 22 80.22 -37.93 -14.88
C PRO A 22 81.72 -38.18 -14.56
N PRO A 23 82.66 -37.36 -15.10
CA PRO A 23 83.79 -36.90 -14.30
C PRO A 23 84.19 -35.40 -14.46
N ARG A 24 85.12 -34.94 -13.61
CA ARG A 24 85.64 -33.55 -13.49
C ARG A 24 86.93 -33.32 -14.32
N GLY A 25 87.24 -32.08 -14.74
CA GLY A 25 88.56 -31.72 -15.30
C GLY A 25 88.81 -30.21 -15.53
N ALA A 26 89.92 -29.68 -15.02
CA ALA A 26 90.29 -28.27 -14.82
C ALA A 26 90.54 -27.33 -16.05
N ARG A 27 90.28 -26.03 -15.82
CA ARG A 27 90.98 -24.79 -16.29
C ARG A 27 91.39 -24.61 -17.78
N ARG A 28 90.84 -23.56 -18.42
CA ARG A 28 91.63 -22.42 -18.97
C ARG A 28 90.76 -21.19 -19.28
N TRP A 29 91.36 -20.01 -19.17
CA TRP A 29 90.75 -18.70 -19.48
C TRP A 29 91.22 -18.27 -20.88
N ASN A 30 90.33 -17.76 -21.75
CA ASN A 30 90.72 -17.23 -23.06
C ASN A 30 89.80 -16.04 -23.47
N PRO A 31 90.30 -14.80 -23.51
CA PRO A 31 89.48 -13.61 -23.70
C PRO A 31 89.42 -13.18 -25.18
N GLN A 32 88.76 -13.94 -26.05
CA GLN A 32 88.40 -13.51 -27.42
C GLN A 32 87.35 -14.43 -28.04
N GLN A 33 86.06 -14.14 -27.81
CA GLN A 33 84.94 -14.63 -28.64
C GLN A 33 83.65 -13.87 -28.28
N PHE A 34 83.37 -12.79 -29.04
CA PHE A 34 82.05 -12.17 -29.12
C PHE A 34 81.31 -12.71 -30.35
N PRO A 35 80.13 -13.34 -30.21
CA PRO A 35 79.18 -13.45 -31.31
C PRO A 35 78.32 -12.18 -31.36
N ARG A 36 78.45 -11.40 -32.43
CA ARG A 36 77.46 -10.38 -32.79
C ARG A 36 76.24 -11.09 -33.41
N GLN A 37 75.15 -11.26 -32.66
CA GLN A 37 73.80 -11.51 -33.20
C GLN A 37 72.77 -11.39 -32.08
N ASP A 38 72.17 -10.20 -31.91
CA ASP A 38 70.87 -9.98 -31.26
C ASP A 38 70.46 -8.49 -31.39
N ALA A 39 70.48 -7.99 -32.62
CA ALA A 39 70.19 -6.59 -32.94
C ALA A 39 69.28 -6.45 -34.18
N GLN A 40 68.25 -7.30 -34.28
CA GLN A 40 67.26 -7.26 -35.37
C GLN A 40 65.94 -8.01 -35.04
N ALA A 41 65.34 -7.76 -33.86
CA ALA A 41 64.08 -8.43 -33.45
C ALA A 41 63.10 -7.58 -32.61
N ILE A 42 63.16 -6.24 -32.66
CA ILE A 42 62.17 -5.35 -31.98
C ILE A 42 61.71 -4.20 -32.88
N LEU A 43 61.48 -4.48 -34.17
CA LEU A 43 60.79 -3.57 -35.11
C LEU A 43 60.04 -4.42 -36.15
N LEU A 44 58.81 -4.86 -35.82
CA LEU A 44 57.69 -5.25 -36.71
C LEU A 44 56.72 -6.21 -35.97
N SER A 45 55.78 -5.66 -35.21
CA SER A 45 54.56 -6.37 -34.79
C SER A 45 53.34 -5.45 -34.70
N GLY A 46 53.27 -4.47 -35.61
CA GLY A 46 52.04 -3.74 -35.91
C GLY A 46 51.24 -4.45 -37.01
N ALA A 47 49.93 -4.55 -36.82
CA ALA A 47 48.92 -5.00 -37.80
C ALA A 47 49.01 -6.46 -38.32
N ASN A 48 48.40 -7.40 -37.59
CA ASN A 48 47.18 -8.12 -38.01
C ASN A 48 46.95 -9.38 -37.16
N GLY A 49 45.72 -9.59 -36.66
CA GLY A 49 45.44 -10.73 -35.79
C GLY A 49 44.06 -10.72 -35.12
N ALA A 50 42.99 -10.45 -35.85
CA ALA A 50 41.63 -10.63 -35.34
C ALA A 50 41.27 -12.12 -35.30
N ARG A 51 41.49 -12.79 -34.15
CA ARG A 51 40.80 -14.04 -33.78
C ARG A 51 40.40 -14.01 -32.31
N SER A 52 39.21 -14.50 -32.04
CA SER A 52 38.55 -14.50 -30.73
C SER A 52 39.20 -15.47 -29.75
N SER A 53 39.60 -14.97 -28.58
CA SER A 53 39.88 -15.76 -27.38
C SER A 53 39.15 -15.14 -26.17
N GLY A 54 38.71 -15.98 -25.24
CA GLY A 54 37.65 -15.64 -24.28
C GLY A 54 38.01 -14.54 -23.26
N PHE A 55 36.99 -13.81 -22.81
CA PHE A 55 37.07 -12.81 -21.74
C PHE A 55 37.29 -13.47 -20.36
N ALA A 56 38.55 -13.79 -20.04
CA ALA A 56 38.98 -13.97 -18.65
C ALA A 56 39.37 -12.61 -18.05
N VAL A 57 38.38 -11.81 -17.64
CA VAL A 57 38.64 -10.63 -16.81
C VAL A 57 38.89 -11.12 -15.39
N ASP A 58 40.16 -11.11 -14.96
CA ASP A 58 40.51 -11.41 -13.58
C ASP A 58 40.00 -10.29 -12.66
N ALA A 59 38.79 -10.49 -12.14
CA ALA A 59 38.10 -9.52 -11.30
C ALA A 59 38.88 -9.19 -10.01
N TRP A 60 39.70 -10.13 -9.50
CA TRP A 60 40.47 -9.91 -8.28
C TRP A 60 41.53 -8.82 -8.42
N SER A 61 42.14 -8.69 -9.61
CA SER A 61 43.12 -7.64 -9.92
C SER A 61 42.56 -6.21 -9.81
N LEU A 62 41.24 -6.04 -9.87
CA LEU A 62 40.56 -4.75 -9.70
C LEU A 62 40.20 -4.44 -8.24
N PHE A 63 40.06 -5.46 -7.39
CA PHE A 63 39.63 -5.30 -6.00
C PHE A 63 40.76 -5.10 -4.98
N ASP A 64 41.96 -5.66 -5.19
CA ASP A 64 43.08 -5.56 -4.22
C ASP A 64 43.42 -4.11 -3.79
N PRO A 65 43.58 -3.12 -4.69
CA PRO A 65 43.88 -1.74 -4.27
C PRO A 65 42.69 -1.04 -3.57
N LEU A 66 41.44 -1.42 -3.88
CA LEU A 66 40.25 -0.91 -3.18
C LEU A 66 40.16 -1.48 -1.76
N LEU A 67 40.36 -2.80 -1.63
CA LEU A 67 40.33 -3.50 -0.35
C LEU A 67 41.36 -2.89 0.60
N ARG A 68 42.64 -2.76 0.21
CA ARG A 68 43.71 -2.29 1.11
C ARG A 68 43.41 -0.96 1.82
N ARG A 69 42.71 -0.01 1.18
CA ARG A 69 42.40 1.31 1.74
C ARG A 69 41.04 1.38 2.47
N TRP A 70 40.10 0.48 2.17
CA TRP A 70 38.70 0.56 2.65
C TRP A 70 38.12 -0.79 3.14
N ARG A 71 38.94 -1.68 3.72
CA ARG A 71 38.52 -3.02 4.22
C ARG A 71 37.27 -2.97 5.10
N TRP A 72 37.24 -2.05 6.06
CA TRP A 72 36.23 -1.98 7.13
C TRP A 72 34.79 -1.71 6.65
N PRO A 73 34.49 -0.66 5.85
CA PRO A 73 33.12 -0.44 5.37
C PRO A 73 32.62 -1.55 4.44
N PHE A 74 33.50 -2.15 3.63
CA PHE A 74 33.11 -3.27 2.77
C PHE A 74 32.76 -4.53 3.59
N PHE A 75 33.54 -4.81 4.64
CA PHE A 75 33.26 -5.88 5.59
C PHE A 75 31.95 -5.64 6.37
N ALA A 76 31.69 -4.40 6.79
CA ALA A 76 30.45 -4.03 7.48
C ALA A 76 29.20 -4.21 6.59
N ALA A 77 29.27 -3.80 5.32
CA ALA A 77 28.19 -3.99 4.35
C ALA A 77 27.91 -5.49 4.09
N PHE A 78 28.96 -6.31 3.98
CA PHE A 78 28.84 -7.76 3.82
C PHE A 78 28.25 -8.43 5.07
N MET A 79 28.66 -8.01 6.27
CA MET A 79 28.09 -8.49 7.54
C MET A 79 26.59 -8.21 7.65
N LEU A 80 26.16 -7.00 7.28
CA LEU A 80 24.73 -6.63 7.27
C LEU A 80 23.92 -7.48 6.28
N LEU A 81 24.48 -7.77 5.11
CA LEU A 81 23.83 -8.65 4.11
C LEU A 81 23.71 -10.09 4.63
N ALA A 82 24.77 -10.62 5.25
CA ALA A 82 24.75 -11.95 5.87
C ALA A 82 23.76 -12.06 7.04
N LEU A 83 23.70 -11.05 7.92
CA LEU A 83 22.71 -10.94 9.00
C LEU A 83 21.27 -10.88 8.46
N GLY A 84 21.04 -10.12 7.39
CA GLY A 84 19.74 -10.04 6.71
C GLY A 84 19.32 -11.39 6.10
N ALA A 85 20.26 -12.12 5.49
CA ALA A 85 20.01 -13.46 4.95
C ALA A 85 19.71 -14.49 6.04
N LEU A 86 20.45 -14.49 7.16
CA LEU A 86 20.20 -15.33 8.33
C LEU A 86 18.82 -15.05 8.96
N PHE A 87 18.46 -13.77 9.11
CA PHE A 87 17.15 -13.37 9.60
C PHE A 87 16.01 -13.86 8.68
N ALA A 88 16.16 -13.68 7.37
CA ALA A 88 15.19 -14.18 6.38
C ALA A 88 15.04 -15.71 6.46
N ALA A 89 16.15 -16.46 6.51
CA ALA A 89 16.14 -17.91 6.64
C ALA A 89 15.44 -18.38 7.93
N SER A 90 15.71 -17.73 9.07
CA SER A 90 15.06 -18.06 10.35
C SER A 90 13.52 -17.91 10.34
N ARG A 91 12.98 -17.08 9.44
CA ARG A 91 11.53 -16.82 9.31
C ARG A 91 10.86 -17.67 8.22
N TRP A 92 11.58 -18.53 7.51
CA TRP A 92 11.02 -19.47 6.55
C TRP A 92 10.44 -20.72 7.23
N HIS A 93 9.23 -20.57 7.76
CA HIS A 93 8.41 -21.69 8.20
C HIS A 93 7.07 -21.63 7.48
N THR A 94 6.67 -22.73 6.84
CA THR A 94 5.34 -22.85 6.22
C THR A 94 4.30 -22.97 7.32
N THR A 95 3.23 -22.17 7.23
CA THR A 95 2.09 -22.29 8.14
C THR A 95 0.91 -22.92 7.43
N TYR A 96 0.33 -23.93 8.08
CA TYR A 96 -0.88 -24.61 7.66
C TYR A 96 -2.04 -24.04 8.47
N THR A 97 -3.16 -23.73 7.82
CA THR A 97 -4.40 -23.31 8.48
C THR A 97 -5.49 -24.32 8.13
N SER A 98 -6.06 -24.95 9.16
CA SER A 98 -7.18 -25.88 9.03
C SER A 98 -8.43 -25.23 9.59
N ALA A 99 -9.58 -25.43 8.93
CA ALA A 99 -10.86 -24.89 9.36
C ALA A 99 -11.86 -26.01 9.69
N VAL A 100 -12.74 -25.75 10.67
CA VAL A 100 -13.92 -26.56 10.99
C VAL A 100 -15.13 -25.62 11.00
N GLN A 101 -16.25 -26.09 10.45
CA GLN A 101 -17.53 -25.38 10.50
C GLN A 101 -18.44 -26.02 11.54
N LEU A 102 -18.92 -25.19 12.48
CA LEU A 102 -19.97 -25.53 13.42
C LEU A 102 -21.25 -24.80 13.03
N VAL A 103 -22.41 -25.42 13.26
CA VAL A 103 -23.72 -24.75 13.17
C VAL A 103 -24.20 -24.46 14.60
N TYR A 104 -24.62 -23.22 14.83
CA TYR A 104 -25.32 -22.80 16.04
C TYR A 104 -26.82 -23.03 15.87
N HIS A 105 -27.37 -23.98 16.61
CA HIS A 105 -28.81 -24.19 16.64
C HIS A 105 -29.39 -23.39 17.82
N ALA A 106 -30.31 -22.47 17.53
CA ALA A 106 -31.10 -21.82 18.57
C ALA A 106 -32.11 -22.85 19.13
N PRO A 107 -31.98 -23.30 20.40
CA PRO A 107 -32.80 -24.39 20.91
C PRO A 107 -34.27 -23.96 21.10
N ALA A 108 -35.14 -24.49 20.25
CA ALA A 108 -36.58 -24.28 20.31
C ALA A 108 -37.20 -25.05 21.50
N GLY A 109 -37.34 -24.38 22.64
CA GLY A 109 -38.09 -24.92 23.78
C GLY A 109 -39.61 -24.87 23.51
N PRO A 110 -40.40 -25.87 23.95
CA PRO A 110 -41.85 -25.82 23.86
C PRO A 110 -42.40 -24.64 24.67
N GLU A 111 -43.48 -24.01 24.20
CA GLU A 111 -43.98 -22.72 24.74
C GLU A 111 -44.18 -22.73 26.26
N ASN A 112 -44.63 -23.86 26.81
CA ASN A 112 -44.95 -24.05 28.23
C ASN A 112 -43.93 -24.91 29.01
N GLY A 113 -42.67 -25.02 28.55
CA GLY A 113 -41.64 -25.87 29.17
C GLY A 113 -40.30 -25.18 29.45
N TYR A 114 -39.24 -25.97 29.60
CA TYR A 114 -37.86 -25.49 29.73
C TYR A 114 -37.45 -24.65 28.52
N ARG A 115 -37.08 -23.39 28.78
CA ARG A 115 -36.53 -22.46 27.79
C ARG A 115 -35.03 -22.26 28.05
N PRO A 116 -34.15 -22.91 27.26
CA PRO A 116 -32.70 -22.71 27.37
C PRO A 116 -32.26 -21.27 27.08
N ARG A 117 -31.03 -20.91 27.47
CA ARG A 117 -30.47 -19.56 27.26
C ARG A 117 -30.29 -19.29 25.77
N ASN A 118 -30.83 -18.16 25.30
CA ASN A 118 -30.51 -17.64 23.98
C ASN A 118 -29.08 -17.05 23.98
N LEU A 119 -28.16 -17.65 23.23
CA LEU A 119 -26.76 -17.25 23.17
C LEU A 119 -26.50 -16.43 21.91
N VAL A 120 -26.54 -15.10 22.04
CA VAL A 120 -26.14 -14.20 20.95
C VAL A 120 -24.69 -14.46 20.52
N MET A 121 -24.39 -14.27 19.23
CA MET A 121 -23.07 -14.60 18.64
C MET A 121 -21.85 -14.02 19.37
N PRO A 122 -21.86 -12.78 19.92
CA PRO A 122 -20.75 -12.29 20.74
C PRO A 122 -20.51 -13.12 22.01
N THR A 123 -21.58 -13.58 22.66
CA THR A 123 -21.52 -14.45 23.85
C THR A 123 -21.03 -15.85 23.49
N LEU A 124 -21.50 -16.40 22.36
CA LEU A 124 -21.02 -17.68 21.83
C LEU A 124 -19.52 -17.63 21.49
N ALA A 125 -19.05 -16.56 20.83
CA ALA A 125 -17.64 -16.35 20.53
C ALA A 125 -16.78 -16.16 21.79
N GLY A 126 -17.33 -15.55 22.86
CA GLY A 126 -16.69 -15.49 24.18
C GLY A 126 -16.61 -16.86 24.86
N LEU A 127 -17.68 -17.66 24.79
CA LEU A 127 -17.77 -19.02 25.32
C LEU A 127 -16.75 -19.96 24.64
N LEU A 128 -16.61 -19.86 23.31
CA LEU A 128 -15.59 -20.56 22.53
C LEU A 128 -14.14 -20.11 22.84
N ARG A 129 -13.96 -18.98 23.52
CA ARG A 129 -12.66 -18.50 24.04
C ARG A 129 -12.49 -18.74 25.54
N SER A 130 -13.39 -19.49 26.17
CA SER A 130 -13.33 -19.73 27.62
C SER A 130 -12.04 -20.46 28.02
N PRO A 131 -11.37 -20.06 29.12
CA PRO A 131 -10.13 -20.70 29.56
C PRO A 131 -10.25 -22.20 29.81
N GLU A 132 -11.42 -22.66 30.26
CA GLU A 132 -11.70 -24.07 30.53
C GLU A 132 -11.80 -24.90 29.25
N LEU A 133 -12.48 -24.41 28.20
CA LEU A 133 -12.50 -25.07 26.89
C LEU A 133 -11.08 -25.13 26.29
N LEU A 134 -10.35 -24.01 26.31
CA LEU A 134 -8.98 -23.95 25.79
C LEU A 134 -8.03 -24.90 26.56
N ARG A 135 -8.22 -25.05 27.87
CA ARG A 135 -7.49 -26.01 28.71
C ARG A 135 -7.79 -27.46 28.33
N ARG A 136 -9.05 -27.82 28.09
CA ARG A 136 -9.46 -29.17 27.63
C ARG A 136 -8.89 -29.47 26.24
N VAL A 137 -9.03 -28.55 25.29
CA VAL A 137 -8.46 -28.71 23.94
C VAL A 137 -6.93 -28.84 23.99
N GLY A 138 -6.26 -28.03 24.82
CA GLY A 138 -4.81 -28.11 25.01
C GLY A 138 -4.34 -29.45 25.61
N ALA A 139 -5.11 -30.03 26.54
CA ALA A 139 -4.82 -31.33 27.14
C ALA A 139 -5.02 -32.52 26.17
N TYR A 140 -5.97 -32.42 25.24
CA TYR A 140 -6.22 -33.43 24.20
C TYR A 140 -5.49 -33.15 22.87
N ALA A 141 -4.68 -32.09 22.80
CA ALA A 141 -3.81 -31.81 21.66
C ALA A 141 -2.61 -32.78 21.63
N GLN A 142 -2.09 -33.07 20.44
CA GLN A 142 -0.87 -33.85 20.25
C GLN A 142 0.12 -33.06 19.37
N PRO A 143 1.23 -32.54 19.92
CA PRO A 143 1.60 -32.53 21.35
C PRO A 143 0.64 -31.68 22.20
N ALA A 144 0.65 -31.88 23.51
CA ALA A 144 -0.15 -31.08 24.44
C ALA A 144 0.25 -29.60 24.37
N LEU A 145 -0.73 -28.70 24.43
CA LEU A 145 -0.54 -27.26 24.28
C LEU A 145 -1.08 -26.52 25.52
N THR A 146 -0.42 -25.42 25.87
CA THR A 146 -0.95 -24.50 26.90
C THR A 146 -2.16 -23.70 26.37
N PRO A 147 -3.07 -23.22 27.24
CA PRO A 147 -4.24 -22.45 26.80
C PRO A 147 -3.88 -21.18 26.01
N SER A 148 -2.76 -20.54 26.32
CA SER A 148 -2.23 -19.38 25.60
C SER A 148 -1.74 -19.74 24.19
N GLU A 149 -1.05 -20.88 24.02
CA GLU A 149 -0.65 -21.38 22.70
C GLU A 149 -1.86 -21.72 21.83
N VAL A 150 -2.89 -22.39 22.38
CA VAL A 150 -4.13 -22.66 21.65
C VAL A 150 -4.80 -21.36 21.23
N ASN A 151 -4.98 -20.39 22.16
CA ASN A 151 -5.58 -19.10 21.85
C ASN A 151 -4.79 -18.30 20.79
N SER A 152 -3.45 -18.35 20.81
CA SER A 152 -2.61 -17.67 19.81
C SER A 152 -2.76 -18.22 18.39
N ARG A 153 -3.14 -19.50 18.27
CA ARG A 153 -3.33 -20.21 17.00
C ARG A 153 -4.77 -20.15 16.48
N PHE A 154 -5.69 -19.59 17.28
CA PHE A 154 -7.14 -19.69 17.13
C PHE A 154 -7.76 -18.40 16.55
N ARG A 155 -8.52 -18.53 15.47
CA ARG A 155 -9.31 -17.45 14.87
C ARG A 155 -10.75 -17.92 14.63
N ILE A 156 -11.71 -17.24 15.26
CA ILE A 156 -13.13 -17.35 14.91
C ILE A 156 -13.39 -16.34 13.80
N THR A 157 -13.96 -16.79 12.68
CA THR A 157 -14.52 -15.90 11.66
C THR A 157 -16.04 -16.08 11.69
N PRO A 158 -16.79 -15.17 12.35
CA PRO A 158 -18.25 -15.20 12.30
C PRO A 158 -18.70 -14.81 10.89
N GLU A 159 -19.52 -15.65 10.27
CA GLU A 159 -20.07 -15.41 8.95
C GLU A 159 -21.37 -14.61 9.11
N ARG A 160 -21.47 -13.46 8.43
CA ARG A 160 -22.52 -12.46 8.68
C ARG A 160 -23.91 -13.05 8.40
N ASP A 161 -24.84 -12.76 9.31
CA ASP A 161 -26.26 -13.11 9.19
C ASP A 161 -26.51 -14.62 8.98
N SER A 162 -25.61 -15.46 9.51
CA SER A 162 -25.67 -16.92 9.41
C SER A 162 -25.57 -17.60 10.77
N GLU A 163 -26.11 -18.82 10.86
CA GLU A 163 -25.93 -19.72 12.00
C GLU A 163 -24.57 -20.47 11.96
N LEU A 164 -23.70 -20.14 10.99
CA LEU A 164 -22.43 -20.81 10.76
C LEU A 164 -21.28 -20.13 11.51
N VAL A 165 -20.52 -20.93 12.27
CA VAL A 165 -19.34 -20.52 13.01
C VAL A 165 -18.13 -21.25 12.44
N THR A 166 -17.32 -20.55 11.64
CA THR A 166 -16.06 -21.09 11.11
C THR A 166 -14.91 -20.83 12.09
N ILE A 167 -14.30 -21.91 12.56
CA ILE A 167 -13.13 -21.91 13.44
C ILE A 167 -11.90 -22.28 12.62
N ALA A 168 -10.94 -21.36 12.53
CA ALA A 168 -9.66 -21.58 11.87
C ALA A 168 -8.53 -21.70 12.89
N LEU A 169 -7.76 -22.78 12.81
CA LEU A 169 -6.60 -23.07 13.65
C LEU A 169 -5.36 -23.20 12.78
N SER A 170 -4.25 -22.61 13.24
CA SER A 170 -2.99 -22.55 12.48
C SER A 170 -1.83 -23.25 13.19
N GLY A 171 -0.97 -23.93 12.43
CA GLY A 171 0.20 -24.62 12.96
C GLY A 171 1.31 -24.83 11.92
N SER A 172 2.45 -25.36 12.37
CA SER A 172 3.66 -25.59 11.55
C SER A 172 3.66 -26.91 10.77
N ALA A 173 2.72 -27.81 11.07
CA ALA A 173 2.59 -29.12 10.42
C ALA A 173 1.12 -29.45 10.15
N LEU A 174 0.84 -30.09 9.01
CA LEU A 174 -0.50 -30.37 8.52
C LEU A 174 -1.32 -31.24 9.49
N THR A 175 -0.89 -32.50 9.72
CA THR A 175 -1.64 -33.48 10.51
C THR A 175 -1.94 -33.02 11.94
N PRO A 176 -0.99 -32.44 12.72
CA PRO A 176 -1.28 -31.92 14.04
C PRO A 176 -2.28 -30.75 14.03
N THR A 177 -2.27 -29.91 12.98
CA THR A 177 -3.20 -28.77 12.86
C THR A 177 -4.63 -29.23 12.57
N VAL A 178 -4.79 -30.22 11.68
CA VAL A 178 -6.08 -30.86 11.37
C VAL A 178 -6.64 -31.58 12.61
N ASN A 179 -5.80 -32.35 13.30
CA ASN A 179 -6.19 -33.02 14.54
C ASN A 179 -6.60 -32.03 15.63
N LEU A 180 -5.84 -30.94 15.83
CA LEU A 180 -6.17 -29.89 16.78
C LEU A 180 -7.52 -29.23 16.46
N ALA A 181 -7.84 -29.01 15.18
CA ALA A 181 -9.11 -28.43 14.77
C ALA A 181 -10.30 -29.37 15.04
N ASN A 182 -10.16 -30.66 14.73
CA ASN A 182 -11.17 -31.67 15.02
C ASN A 182 -11.35 -31.91 16.54
N THR A 183 -10.27 -31.86 17.33
CA THR A 183 -10.33 -31.90 18.80
C THR A 183 -11.04 -30.67 19.37
N PHE A 184 -10.73 -29.47 18.87
CA PHE A 184 -11.41 -28.23 19.28
C PHE A 184 -12.92 -28.34 19.05
N ALA A 185 -13.34 -28.77 17.86
CA ALA A 185 -14.74 -28.90 17.50
C ALA A 185 -15.50 -29.88 18.42
N ARG A 186 -14.90 -31.05 18.70
CA ARG A 186 -15.48 -32.07 19.59
C ARG A 186 -15.67 -31.55 21.01
N GLU A 187 -14.63 -30.93 21.57
CA GLU A 187 -14.70 -30.38 22.94
C GLU A 187 -15.63 -29.16 23.02
N ALA A 188 -15.76 -28.35 21.96
CA ALA A 188 -16.71 -27.24 21.91
C ALA A 188 -18.17 -27.73 21.98
N VAL A 189 -18.54 -28.74 21.19
CA VAL A 189 -19.87 -29.37 21.25
C VAL A 189 -20.13 -29.92 22.66
N ARG A 190 -19.22 -30.75 23.16
CA ARG A 190 -19.32 -31.35 24.51
C ARG A 190 -19.46 -30.30 25.61
N PHE A 191 -18.71 -29.21 25.53
CA PHE A 191 -18.77 -28.12 26.50
C PHE A 191 -20.13 -27.40 26.47
N THR A 192 -20.74 -27.21 25.28
CA THR A 192 -22.10 -26.65 25.19
C THR A 192 -23.18 -27.61 25.71
N GLN A 193 -23.01 -28.92 25.52
CA GLN A 193 -23.89 -29.94 26.08
C GLN A 193 -23.81 -29.99 27.62
N GLU A 194 -22.60 -29.99 28.18
CA GLU A 194 -22.35 -29.92 29.63
C GLU A 194 -22.94 -28.64 30.25
N LEU A 195 -22.87 -27.49 29.54
CA LEU A 195 -23.48 -26.24 29.98
C LEU A 195 -25.02 -26.32 30.00
N GLN A 196 -25.63 -26.83 28.92
CA GLN A 196 -27.08 -26.94 28.81
C GLN A 196 -27.67 -27.92 29.84
N ALA A 197 -27.01 -29.05 30.12
CA ALA A 197 -27.44 -29.98 31.15
C ALA A 197 -27.38 -29.37 32.57
N ARG A 198 -26.40 -28.50 32.86
CA ARG A 198 -26.31 -27.75 34.13
C ARG A 198 -27.44 -26.72 34.24
N ASP A 199 -27.63 -25.89 33.22
CA ASP A 199 -28.73 -24.90 33.18
C ASP A 199 -30.10 -25.61 33.34
N ALA A 200 -30.28 -26.78 32.73
CA ALA A 200 -31.48 -27.61 32.87
C ALA A 200 -31.67 -28.14 34.31
N ALA A 201 -30.62 -28.69 34.93
CA ALA A 201 -30.67 -29.15 36.32
C ALA A 201 -31.00 -28.02 37.32
N GLU A 202 -30.44 -26.82 37.13
CA GLU A 202 -30.77 -25.64 37.93
C GLU A 202 -32.24 -25.24 37.77
N THR A 203 -32.78 -25.22 36.54
CA THR A 203 -34.21 -24.95 36.36
C THR A 203 -35.12 -26.06 36.90
N ALA A 204 -34.74 -27.33 36.80
CA ALA A 204 -35.52 -28.44 37.35
C ALA A 204 -35.61 -28.36 38.89
N THR A 205 -34.50 -28.04 39.55
CA THR A 205 -34.47 -27.86 41.02
C THR A 205 -35.27 -26.63 41.45
N LEU A 206 -35.12 -25.48 40.77
CA LEU A 206 -35.92 -24.27 41.02
C LEU A 206 -37.43 -24.49 40.79
N ALA A 207 -37.80 -25.19 39.72
CA ALA A 207 -39.20 -25.55 39.44
C ALA A 207 -39.77 -26.46 40.53
N SER A 208 -38.99 -27.45 40.99
CA SER A 208 -39.41 -28.36 42.07
C SER A 208 -39.63 -27.65 43.42
N ALA A 209 -38.83 -26.60 43.72
CA ALA A 209 -39.00 -25.80 44.92
C ALA A 209 -40.27 -24.94 44.84
N ARG A 210 -40.54 -24.30 43.69
CA ARG A 210 -41.76 -23.54 43.46
C ARG A 210 -43.01 -24.43 43.45
N LEU A 211 -42.92 -25.63 42.89
CA LEU A 211 -44.03 -26.58 42.86
C LEU A 211 -44.49 -26.95 44.28
N LYS A 212 -43.56 -27.25 45.19
CA LYS A 212 -43.86 -27.50 46.60
C LYS A 212 -44.56 -26.33 47.29
N GLN A 213 -44.19 -25.09 46.96
CA GLN A 213 -44.84 -23.90 47.50
C GLN A 213 -46.28 -23.76 46.95
N VAL A 214 -46.46 -23.86 45.63
CA VAL A 214 -47.78 -23.78 44.99
C VAL A 214 -48.72 -24.90 45.46
N GLU A 215 -48.22 -26.11 45.70
CA GLU A 215 -49.01 -27.21 46.26
C GLU A 215 -49.41 -26.97 47.73
N ALA A 216 -48.55 -26.33 48.53
CA ALA A 216 -48.90 -25.93 49.90
C ALA A 216 -49.95 -24.79 49.90
N ASP A 217 -49.79 -23.79 49.05
CA ASP A 217 -50.74 -22.68 48.90
C ASP A 217 -52.11 -23.19 48.40
N LEU A 218 -52.13 -24.10 47.42
CA LEU A 218 -53.34 -24.75 46.93
C LEU A 218 -54.05 -25.52 48.06
N ALA A 219 -53.33 -26.29 48.86
CA ALA A 219 -53.91 -27.03 49.99
C ALA A 219 -54.51 -26.10 51.06
N VAL A 220 -53.96 -24.89 51.26
CA VAL A 220 -54.56 -23.87 52.14
C VAL A 220 -55.86 -23.32 51.54
N VAL A 221 -55.90 -23.05 50.23
CA VAL A 221 -57.12 -22.58 49.54
C VAL A 221 -58.19 -23.66 49.53
N GLU A 222 -57.86 -24.91 49.21
CA GLU A 222 -58.78 -26.06 49.25
C GLU A 222 -59.35 -26.28 50.67
N LYS A 223 -58.51 -26.18 51.70
CA LYS A 223 -58.96 -26.29 53.11
C LYS A 223 -59.89 -25.15 53.52
N ARG A 224 -59.71 -23.93 52.99
CA ARG A 224 -60.64 -22.82 53.19
C ARG A 224 -61.95 -23.04 52.44
N LEU A 225 -61.89 -23.54 51.21
CA LEU A 225 -63.06 -23.87 50.39
C LEU A 225 -63.92 -24.97 51.03
N ALA A 226 -63.28 -25.97 51.65
CA ALA A 226 -63.94 -27.06 52.37
C ALA A 226 -64.51 -26.66 53.75
N ALA A 227 -64.13 -25.51 54.30
CA ALA A 227 -64.62 -25.01 55.60
C ALA A 227 -65.89 -24.15 55.48
N LEU A 228 -66.42 -23.96 54.27
CA LEU A 228 -67.62 -23.14 54.01
C LEU A 228 -68.92 -23.89 54.36
N PRO A 229 -69.95 -23.18 54.87
CA PRO A 229 -71.21 -23.81 55.27
C PRO A 229 -72.01 -24.35 54.06
N PRO A 230 -72.78 -25.44 54.22
CA PRO A 230 -73.49 -26.11 53.12
C PRO A 230 -74.56 -25.25 52.43
N SER A 231 -75.04 -24.17 53.09
CA SER A 231 -75.93 -23.18 52.48
C SER A 231 -75.28 -22.37 51.35
N ALA A 232 -73.96 -22.13 51.41
CA ALA A 232 -73.22 -21.49 50.32
C ALA A 232 -73.01 -22.45 49.14
N LEU A 233 -72.65 -23.71 49.44
CA LEU A 233 -72.48 -24.78 48.45
C LEU A 233 -73.78 -25.11 47.67
N GLY A 234 -74.96 -24.87 48.27
CA GLY A 234 -76.25 -25.05 47.59
C GLY A 234 -76.55 -24.00 46.51
N GLN A 235 -76.11 -22.75 46.68
CA GLN A 235 -76.29 -21.69 45.67
C GLN A 235 -75.31 -21.85 44.48
N LEU A 236 -74.19 -22.52 44.70
CA LEU A 236 -73.12 -22.79 43.72
C LEU A 236 -73.47 -23.76 42.58
N ALA A 237 -74.58 -24.51 42.70
CA ALA A 237 -74.99 -25.48 41.67
C ALA A 237 -75.98 -24.91 40.64
N ALA A 238 -76.56 -23.73 40.89
CA ALA A 238 -77.70 -23.20 40.13
C ALA A 238 -77.35 -22.11 39.11
N THR A 239 -76.16 -21.50 39.20
CA THR A 239 -75.70 -20.44 38.29
C THR A 239 -74.55 -20.95 37.40
N PRO A 240 -74.78 -21.15 36.08
CA PRO A 240 -73.67 -21.29 35.16
C PRO A 240 -72.89 -19.96 35.14
N PRO A 241 -71.55 -19.99 34.94
CA PRO A 241 -70.77 -18.76 34.91
C PRO A 241 -71.27 -17.87 33.77
N PRO A 242 -71.31 -16.53 33.95
CA PRO A 242 -71.49 -15.64 32.82
C PRO A 242 -70.28 -15.83 31.90
N ALA A 243 -70.50 -16.52 30.77
CA ALA A 243 -69.52 -16.56 29.70
C ALA A 243 -69.23 -15.11 29.31
N ASN A 244 -67.97 -14.69 29.43
CA ASN A 244 -67.56 -13.35 29.07
C ASN A 244 -66.97 -13.43 27.65
N PRO A 245 -67.80 -13.30 26.58
CA PRO A 245 -67.41 -13.69 25.23
C PRO A 245 -66.25 -12.85 24.68
N THR A 246 -65.99 -11.67 25.24
CA THR A 246 -64.83 -10.84 24.91
C THR A 246 -63.53 -11.41 25.46
N ALA A 247 -63.53 -12.02 26.65
CA ALA A 247 -62.35 -12.65 27.23
C ALA A 247 -61.94 -13.92 26.46
N ASP A 248 -62.91 -14.78 26.11
CA ASP A 248 -62.64 -15.99 25.32
C ASP A 248 -62.20 -15.66 23.89
N ARG A 249 -62.80 -14.63 23.26
CA ARG A 249 -62.34 -14.12 21.94
C ARG A 249 -60.95 -13.50 22.01
N LEU A 250 -60.63 -12.79 23.10
CA LEU A 250 -59.30 -12.20 23.30
C LEU A 250 -58.23 -13.28 23.48
N ALA A 251 -58.53 -14.37 24.18
CA ALA A 251 -57.66 -15.53 24.28
C ALA A 251 -57.43 -16.18 22.90
N ALA A 252 -58.51 -16.55 22.20
CA ALA A 252 -58.41 -17.15 20.87
C ALA A 252 -57.66 -16.27 19.85
N ALA A 253 -57.88 -14.95 19.87
CA ALA A 253 -57.17 -14.02 18.99
C ALA A 253 -55.67 -13.94 19.28
N ARG A 254 -55.26 -14.07 20.55
CA ARG A 254 -53.84 -14.11 20.97
C ARG A 254 -53.16 -15.42 20.56
N ASP A 255 -53.84 -16.55 20.67
CA ASP A 255 -53.33 -17.85 20.21
C ASP A 255 -53.15 -17.86 18.68
N GLU A 256 -54.10 -17.29 17.93
CA GLU A 256 -53.98 -17.13 16.48
C GLU A 256 -52.83 -16.16 16.10
N LEU A 257 -52.59 -15.09 16.87
CA LEU A 257 -51.43 -14.23 16.68
C LEU A 257 -50.10 -15.00 16.88
N ALA A 258 -50.00 -15.87 17.89
CA ALA A 258 -48.84 -16.73 18.08
C ALA A 258 -48.62 -17.66 16.88
N GLY A 259 -49.69 -18.31 16.41
CA GLY A 259 -49.67 -19.17 15.21
C GLY A 259 -49.37 -18.45 13.89
N LEU A 260 -49.57 -17.12 13.82
CA LEU A 260 -49.16 -16.26 12.72
C LEU A 260 -47.69 -15.81 12.85
N LEU A 261 -47.22 -15.44 14.05
CA LEU A 261 -45.83 -15.05 14.30
C LEU A 261 -44.84 -16.20 14.10
N ALA A 262 -45.27 -17.45 14.32
CA ALA A 262 -44.49 -18.65 13.99
C ALA A 262 -44.27 -18.85 12.47
N ARG A 263 -45.04 -18.16 11.61
CA ARG A 263 -45.00 -18.31 10.14
C ARG A 263 -44.65 -17.02 9.39
N TYR A 264 -44.83 -15.86 10.02
CA TYR A 264 -44.70 -14.56 9.39
C TYR A 264 -44.04 -13.52 10.32
N THR A 265 -43.12 -12.72 9.78
CA THR A 265 -42.47 -11.61 10.50
C THR A 265 -43.46 -10.53 10.93
N ASP A 266 -43.12 -9.72 11.94
CA ASP A 266 -43.92 -8.61 12.49
C ASP A 266 -44.50 -7.62 11.45
N ALA A 267 -43.83 -7.45 10.30
CA ALA A 267 -44.27 -6.54 9.24
C ALA A 267 -45.45 -7.09 8.39
N HIS A 268 -45.76 -8.39 8.49
CA HIS A 268 -46.75 -9.05 7.64
C HIS A 268 -48.18 -8.50 7.88
N PRO A 269 -48.98 -8.27 6.82
CA PRO A 269 -50.31 -7.66 6.98
C PRO A 269 -51.24 -8.45 7.90
N LEU A 270 -51.23 -9.79 7.87
CA LEU A 270 -52.05 -10.63 8.76
C LEU A 270 -51.67 -10.44 10.24
N VAL A 271 -50.38 -10.35 10.55
CA VAL A 271 -49.88 -10.13 11.93
C VAL A 271 -50.31 -8.75 12.45
N ARG A 272 -50.24 -7.72 11.60
CA ARG A 272 -50.72 -6.37 11.93
C ARG A 272 -52.23 -6.31 12.10
N GLN A 273 -52.99 -7.00 11.24
CA GLN A 273 -54.44 -7.10 11.35
C GLN A 273 -54.86 -7.80 12.65
N GLN A 274 -54.20 -8.91 13.01
CA GLN A 274 -54.50 -9.64 14.25
C GLN A 274 -54.12 -8.84 15.50
N ARG A 275 -52.99 -8.13 15.51
CA ARG A 275 -52.64 -7.20 16.60
C ARG A 275 -53.64 -6.06 16.74
N ALA A 276 -54.16 -5.52 15.64
CA ALA A 276 -55.21 -4.50 15.67
C ALA A 276 -56.53 -5.07 16.21
N LEU A 277 -56.89 -6.30 15.88
CA LEU A 277 -58.06 -6.99 16.40
C LEU A 277 -57.96 -7.26 17.91
N ILE A 278 -56.78 -7.69 18.41
CA ILE A 278 -56.52 -7.82 19.84
C ILE A 278 -56.63 -6.46 20.55
N ALA A 279 -56.03 -5.40 20.00
CA ALA A 279 -56.13 -4.06 20.58
C ALA A 279 -57.58 -3.54 20.62
N ALA A 280 -58.39 -3.84 19.60
CA ALA A 280 -59.82 -3.52 19.59
C ALA A 280 -60.60 -4.33 20.65
N LEU A 281 -60.35 -5.63 20.79
CA LEU A 281 -60.96 -6.46 21.84
C LEU A 281 -60.54 -6.02 23.26
N GLU A 282 -59.30 -5.57 23.45
CA GLU A 282 -58.82 -5.00 24.73
C GLU A 282 -59.46 -3.65 25.04
N GLN A 283 -59.70 -2.79 24.03
CA GLN A 283 -60.50 -1.57 24.21
C GLN A 283 -61.96 -1.92 24.53
N GLN A 284 -62.53 -2.91 23.86
CA GLN A 284 -63.90 -3.35 24.09
C GLN A 284 -64.09 -3.89 25.51
N ALA A 285 -63.14 -4.69 26.00
CA ALA A 285 -63.09 -5.16 27.40
C ALA A 285 -62.89 -4.04 28.43
N LYS A 286 -62.23 -2.94 28.07
CA LYS A 286 -62.11 -1.72 28.91
C LYS A 286 -63.34 -0.81 28.87
N SER A 287 -64.19 -0.95 27.86
CA SER A 287 -65.37 -0.10 27.64
C SER A 287 -66.68 -0.67 28.18
N THR A 288 -66.72 -1.93 28.62
CA THR A 288 -67.87 -2.50 29.32
C THR A 288 -68.03 -1.81 30.68
N PRO A 289 -69.14 -1.10 30.94
CA PRO A 289 -69.33 -0.43 32.23
C PRO A 289 -69.52 -1.47 33.33
N ALA A 290 -68.75 -1.33 34.41
CA ALA A 290 -69.17 -1.84 35.70
C ALA A 290 -70.16 -0.83 36.28
N ASP A 291 -71.46 -1.13 36.23
CA ASP A 291 -72.47 -0.38 36.97
C ASP A 291 -72.27 -0.63 38.47
N GLY A 292 -71.46 0.22 39.11
CA GLY A 292 -71.20 0.12 40.55
C GLY A 292 -69.83 0.68 40.97
N ALA A 293 -69.82 1.97 41.29
CA ALA A 293 -68.81 2.73 42.06
C ALA A 293 -67.67 3.45 41.27
N LEU A 294 -67.75 4.78 41.31
CA LEU A 294 -66.73 5.75 40.93
C LEU A 294 -66.29 6.54 42.19
N ALA A 295 -65.00 6.92 42.22
CA ALA A 295 -64.34 7.73 43.26
C ALA A 295 -64.18 7.06 44.65
N ALA A 296 -63.14 7.35 45.46
CA ALA A 296 -62.09 8.37 45.35
C ALA A 296 -60.71 7.86 45.83
N SER A 297 -59.70 8.72 45.73
CA SER A 297 -58.32 8.48 46.17
C SER A 297 -58.12 8.60 47.69
N THR A 298 -56.84 8.44 48.11
CA THR A 298 -56.20 9.02 49.30
C THR A 298 -56.45 8.39 50.69
N ALA A 299 -55.49 7.56 51.08
CA ALA A 299 -54.80 7.53 52.39
C ALA A 299 -55.59 7.51 53.73
N SER A 300 -55.48 6.34 54.38
CA SER A 300 -55.36 6.13 55.83
C SER A 300 -56.57 6.28 56.77
N SER A 301 -56.63 5.31 57.68
CA SER A 301 -57.38 5.24 58.96
C SER A 301 -58.83 4.72 58.96
N ASN A 302 -58.96 3.58 59.66
CA ASN A 302 -60.10 3.06 60.43
C ASN A 302 -61.42 2.67 59.73
N ALA A 303 -62.01 1.59 60.30
CA ALA A 303 -63.28 0.94 59.95
C ALA A 303 -63.35 0.30 58.55
N ALA A 304 -63.13 -1.03 58.52
CA ALA A 304 -63.48 -1.84 57.36
C ALA A 304 -65.02 -1.93 57.23
N PRO A 305 -65.60 -1.71 56.04
CA PRO A 305 -66.95 -2.16 55.75
C PRO A 305 -66.96 -3.69 55.61
N ALA A 306 -67.99 -4.35 56.13
CA ALA A 306 -68.11 -5.79 56.03
C ALA A 306 -68.34 -6.22 54.57
N LEU A 307 -67.43 -7.06 54.04
CA LEU A 307 -67.59 -7.72 52.74
C LEU A 307 -68.81 -8.66 52.76
N GLN A 308 -69.50 -8.78 51.63
CA GLN A 308 -70.62 -9.71 51.49
C GLN A 308 -70.08 -11.13 51.26
N PRO A 309 -70.69 -12.18 51.84
CA PRO A 309 -70.14 -13.55 51.83
C PRO A 309 -70.10 -14.24 50.45
N GLY A 310 -70.52 -13.57 49.37
CA GLY A 310 -70.37 -14.06 47.99
C GLY A 310 -69.02 -13.72 47.36
N ASP A 311 -68.49 -12.52 47.62
CA ASP A 311 -67.29 -12.01 46.93
C ASP A 311 -66.02 -12.78 47.31
N ASP A 312 -65.90 -13.16 48.58
CA ASP A 312 -64.81 -14.01 49.10
C ASP A 312 -64.76 -15.38 48.38
N LEU A 313 -65.91 -15.88 47.91
CA LEU A 313 -66.02 -17.21 47.31
C LEU A 313 -65.57 -17.21 45.84
N GLU A 314 -65.89 -16.17 45.07
CA GLU A 314 -65.35 -16.00 43.72
C GLU A 314 -63.83 -15.74 43.75
N LEU A 315 -63.35 -14.96 44.73
CA LEU A 315 -61.92 -14.72 44.92
C LEU A 315 -61.16 -16.04 45.17
N LEU A 316 -61.64 -16.88 46.10
CA LEU A 316 -61.03 -18.19 46.39
C LEU A 316 -61.08 -19.14 45.18
N ARG A 317 -62.17 -19.12 44.39
CA ARG A 317 -62.31 -19.94 43.18
C ARG A 317 -61.33 -19.52 42.08
N ASN A 318 -61.13 -18.21 41.89
CA ASN A 318 -60.17 -17.67 40.94
C ASN A 318 -58.72 -17.99 41.37
N GLN A 319 -58.40 -17.80 42.66
CA GLN A 319 -57.10 -18.21 43.23
C GLN A 319 -56.81 -19.70 43.05
N ALA A 320 -57.79 -20.58 43.30
CA ALA A 320 -57.63 -22.01 43.08
C ALA A 320 -57.38 -22.36 41.60
N ARG A 321 -58.05 -21.67 40.66
CA ARG A 321 -57.86 -21.86 39.22
C ARG A 321 -56.49 -21.37 38.75
N GLU A 322 -56.03 -20.22 39.24
CA GLU A 322 -54.69 -19.69 38.96
C GLU A 322 -53.59 -20.61 39.50
N LEU A 323 -53.65 -20.99 40.78
CA LEU A 323 -52.69 -21.92 41.41
C LEU A 323 -52.69 -23.29 40.71
N GLY A 324 -53.86 -23.81 40.33
CA GLY A 324 -53.97 -25.05 39.55
C GLY A 324 -53.29 -24.96 38.18
N SER A 325 -53.44 -23.82 37.48
CA SER A 325 -52.75 -23.59 36.20
C SER A 325 -51.23 -23.44 36.36
N ALA A 326 -50.78 -22.74 37.41
CA ALA A 326 -49.37 -22.58 37.74
C ALA A 326 -48.71 -23.92 38.11
N ARG A 327 -49.41 -24.78 38.86
CA ARG A 327 -48.99 -26.15 39.19
C ARG A 327 -48.77 -26.98 37.92
N ALA A 328 -49.72 -26.95 36.99
CA ALA A 328 -49.61 -27.69 35.72
C ALA A 328 -48.43 -27.21 34.87
N GLN A 329 -48.19 -25.89 34.80
CA GLN A 329 -47.03 -25.31 34.11
C GLN A 329 -45.70 -25.72 34.76
N LEU A 330 -45.59 -25.65 36.10
CA LEU A 330 -44.37 -26.04 36.83
C LEU A 330 -44.04 -27.53 36.66
N ILE A 331 -45.03 -28.41 36.67
CA ILE A 331 -44.85 -29.85 36.39
C ILE A 331 -44.30 -30.06 34.96
N ASN A 332 -44.85 -29.35 33.97
CA ASN A 332 -44.37 -29.45 32.59
C ASN A 332 -42.95 -28.88 32.42
N GLN A 333 -42.64 -27.78 33.09
CA GLN A 333 -41.29 -27.19 33.12
C GLN A 333 -40.28 -28.14 33.77
N GLN A 334 -40.63 -28.77 34.89
CA GLN A 334 -39.77 -29.76 35.57
C GLN A 334 -39.52 -30.99 34.68
N ARG A 335 -40.56 -31.55 34.07
CA ARG A 335 -40.45 -32.72 33.16
C ARG A 335 -39.57 -32.40 31.95
N THR A 336 -39.78 -31.26 31.30
CA THR A 336 -39.01 -30.87 30.10
C THR A 336 -37.55 -30.53 30.43
N ALA A 337 -37.29 -29.93 31.60
CA ALA A 337 -35.92 -29.71 32.08
C ALA A 337 -35.19 -31.03 32.36
N ALA A 338 -35.85 -32.01 32.98
CA ALA A 338 -35.25 -33.33 33.25
C ALA A 338 -34.84 -34.07 31.95
N ILE A 339 -35.69 -34.04 30.91
CA ILE A 339 -35.39 -34.65 29.61
C ILE A 339 -34.13 -34.03 28.97
N VAL A 340 -33.99 -32.69 29.04
CA VAL A 340 -32.82 -31.98 28.50
C VAL A 340 -31.57 -32.17 29.37
N GLN A 341 -31.73 -32.43 30.67
CA GLN A 341 -30.63 -32.79 31.57
C GLN A 341 -30.07 -34.18 31.24
N GLU A 342 -30.93 -35.15 30.90
CA GLU A 342 -30.51 -36.52 30.53
C GLU A 342 -29.87 -36.59 29.14
N ASN A 343 -30.41 -35.84 28.16
CA ASN A 343 -29.88 -35.81 26.79
C ASN A 343 -29.84 -34.37 26.22
N PRO A 344 -28.82 -33.57 26.58
CA PRO A 344 -28.68 -32.20 26.08
C PRO A 344 -28.28 -32.19 24.59
N PRO A 345 -29.04 -31.54 23.69
CA PRO A 345 -28.64 -31.43 22.29
C PRO A 345 -27.34 -30.63 22.11
N GLY A 346 -27.09 -29.65 22.99
CA GLY A 346 -26.02 -28.67 22.87
C GLY A 346 -26.45 -27.45 22.06
N TYR A 347 -25.58 -26.45 22.02
CA TYR A 347 -25.78 -25.22 21.24
C TYR A 347 -25.02 -25.24 19.91
N LEU A 348 -24.17 -26.23 19.68
CA LEU A 348 -23.28 -26.35 18.52
C LEU A 348 -23.30 -27.78 17.98
N GLU A 349 -23.31 -27.91 16.66
CA GLU A 349 -23.13 -29.19 15.96
C GLU A 349 -21.98 -29.07 14.93
N VAL A 350 -21.25 -30.16 14.68
CA VAL A 350 -20.16 -30.17 13.68
C VAL A 350 -20.72 -30.47 12.30
N LEU A 351 -20.78 -29.44 11.44
CA LEU A 351 -21.26 -29.58 10.05
C LEU A 351 -20.16 -30.13 9.13
N VAL A 352 -18.97 -29.56 9.18
CA VAL A 352 -17.83 -29.95 8.32
C VAL A 352 -16.59 -30.18 9.17
N ARG A 353 -16.04 -31.40 9.12
CA ARG A 353 -14.81 -31.77 9.82
C ARG A 353 -13.59 -31.27 9.06
N ALA A 354 -12.49 -31.05 9.78
CA ALA A 354 -11.23 -30.68 9.15
C ALA A 354 -10.58 -31.90 8.48
N GLU A 355 -10.19 -31.73 7.23
CA GLU A 355 -9.51 -32.75 6.41
C GLU A 355 -8.16 -32.21 5.90
N PRO A 356 -7.15 -33.08 5.71
CA PRO A 356 -5.81 -32.65 5.31
C PRO A 356 -5.73 -32.04 3.90
N GLU A 357 -6.65 -32.40 3.01
CA GLU A 357 -6.75 -31.82 1.65
C GLU A 357 -7.33 -30.40 1.64
N ASN A 358 -8.19 -30.08 2.62
CA ASN A 358 -8.88 -28.79 2.74
C ASN A 358 -8.10 -27.75 3.59
N ALA A 359 -6.87 -28.06 3.99
CA ALA A 359 -6.02 -27.16 4.77
C ALA A 359 -5.28 -26.15 3.88
N ALA A 360 -5.47 -24.86 4.16
CA ALA A 360 -4.81 -23.79 3.42
C ALA A 360 -3.30 -23.70 3.75
N ILE A 361 -2.46 -23.71 2.72
CA ILE A 361 -1.00 -23.58 2.85
C ILE A 361 -0.61 -22.10 2.66
N ALA A 362 -0.31 -21.42 3.77
CA ALA A 362 0.26 -20.08 3.71
C ALA A 362 1.76 -20.16 3.40
N LYS A 363 2.12 -19.90 2.14
CA LYS A 363 3.53 -19.76 1.73
C LYS A 363 4.18 -18.58 2.47
N PRO A 364 5.41 -18.72 2.99
CA PRO A 364 6.06 -17.65 3.74
C PRO A 364 6.22 -16.40 2.87
N ASN A 365 6.04 -15.23 3.48
CA ASN A 365 5.96 -13.97 2.75
C ASN A 365 7.34 -13.50 2.27
N ILE A 366 7.74 -13.97 1.07
CA ILE A 366 9.06 -13.77 0.41
C ILE A 366 9.49 -12.30 0.40
N GLN A 367 8.54 -11.37 0.43
CA GLN A 367 8.76 -9.93 0.45
C GLN A 367 9.81 -9.50 1.48
N ILE A 368 9.81 -10.03 2.71
CA ILE A 368 10.75 -9.61 3.76
C ILE A 368 12.20 -9.94 3.40
N GLY A 369 12.46 -11.13 2.86
CA GLY A 369 13.81 -11.53 2.42
C GLY A 369 14.29 -10.72 1.21
N VAL A 370 13.38 -10.43 0.27
CA VAL A 370 13.68 -9.58 -0.91
C VAL A 370 13.96 -8.13 -0.49
N PHE A 371 13.19 -7.57 0.45
CA PHE A 371 13.45 -6.23 0.98
C PHE A 371 14.79 -6.15 1.71
N ALA A 372 15.15 -7.13 2.55
CA ALA A 372 16.45 -7.15 3.23
C ALA A 372 17.62 -7.22 2.23
N PHE A 373 17.50 -8.05 1.19
CA PHE A 373 18.50 -8.16 0.12
C PHE A 373 18.64 -6.86 -0.68
N LEU A 374 17.52 -6.23 -1.06
CA LEU A 374 17.52 -4.94 -1.76
C LEU A 374 18.11 -3.81 -0.91
N LEU A 375 17.83 -3.78 0.40
CA LEU A 375 18.39 -2.77 1.31
C LEU A 375 19.92 -2.90 1.43
N GLY A 376 20.43 -4.14 1.54
CA GLY A 376 21.87 -4.43 1.53
C GLY A 376 22.54 -4.02 0.22
N LEU A 377 21.88 -4.26 -0.92
CA LEU A 377 22.39 -3.88 -2.24
C LEU A 377 22.41 -2.34 -2.42
N VAL A 378 21.39 -1.63 -1.94
CA VAL A 378 21.37 -0.15 -1.91
C VAL A 378 22.48 0.40 -1.02
N GLY A 379 22.76 -0.20 0.14
CA GLY A 379 23.88 0.19 1.01
C GLY A 379 25.26 0.02 0.33
N LEU A 380 25.43 -1.05 -0.46
CA LEU A 380 26.65 -1.31 -1.22
C LEU A 380 26.81 -0.29 -2.38
N VAL A 381 25.72 0.02 -3.08
CA VAL A 381 25.72 1.05 -4.14
C VAL A 381 25.98 2.46 -3.55
N GLY A 382 25.40 2.81 -2.40
CA GLY A 382 25.61 4.10 -1.74
C GLY A 382 27.04 4.30 -1.23
N THR A 383 27.67 3.25 -0.70
CA THR A 383 29.08 3.29 -0.29
C THR A 383 30.03 3.39 -1.50
N ALA A 384 29.71 2.71 -2.62
CA ALA A 384 30.44 2.90 -3.88
C ALA A 384 30.26 4.33 -4.48
N ALA A 385 29.04 4.88 -4.44
CA ALA A 385 28.75 6.21 -4.98
C ALA A 385 29.44 7.33 -4.17
N THR A 386 29.42 7.24 -2.83
CA THR A 386 30.14 8.18 -1.96
C THR A 386 31.66 8.10 -2.14
N MET A 387 32.21 6.90 -2.38
CA MET A 387 33.62 6.72 -2.73
C MET A 387 33.98 7.43 -4.04
N VAL A 388 33.18 7.27 -5.10
CA VAL A 388 33.38 7.96 -6.38
C VAL A 388 33.26 9.48 -6.21
N GLY A 389 32.24 9.95 -5.49
CA GLY A 389 32.06 11.39 -5.22
C GLY A 389 33.26 12.03 -4.54
N ARG A 390 33.84 11.36 -3.54
CA ARG A 390 35.00 11.88 -2.81
C ARG A 390 36.28 11.96 -3.66
N GLU A 391 36.45 11.04 -4.61
CA GLU A 391 37.57 11.07 -5.57
C GLU A 391 37.37 12.13 -6.67
N PHE A 392 36.13 12.48 -7.01
CA PHE A 392 35.81 13.55 -7.98
C PHE A 392 35.98 14.97 -7.40
N LEU A 393 35.90 15.12 -6.08
CA LEU A 393 36.05 16.39 -5.36
C LEU A 393 37.52 16.73 -4.99
N ASP A 394 38.45 15.80 -5.17
CA ASP A 394 39.87 15.99 -4.87
C ASP A 394 40.60 16.66 -6.05
N ASN A 395 40.93 17.95 -5.90
CA ASN A 395 41.46 18.82 -6.95
C ASN A 395 43.00 18.80 -7.07
N ARG A 396 43.69 17.91 -6.33
CA ARG A 396 45.16 17.83 -6.30
C ARG A 396 45.74 17.22 -7.58
N LEU A 397 46.96 17.64 -7.96
CA LEU A 397 47.68 17.08 -9.10
C LEU A 397 48.17 15.67 -8.77
N LYS A 398 47.70 14.64 -9.49
CA LYS A 398 48.02 13.22 -9.21
C LYS A 398 48.82 12.52 -10.31
N THR A 399 48.67 12.95 -11.58
CA THR A 399 49.29 12.29 -12.74
C THR A 399 50.00 13.26 -13.67
N ALA A 400 50.90 12.75 -14.51
CA ALA A 400 51.49 13.44 -15.65
C ALA A 400 50.46 14.18 -16.52
N SER A 401 49.24 13.64 -16.64
CA SER A 401 48.16 14.23 -17.42
C SER A 401 47.52 15.44 -16.73
N ASP A 402 47.47 15.46 -15.40
CA ASP A 402 46.96 16.60 -14.62
C ASP A 402 47.96 17.75 -14.66
N VAL A 403 49.26 17.46 -14.48
CA VAL A 403 50.32 18.48 -14.59
C VAL A 403 50.33 19.12 -15.97
N ARG A 404 50.27 18.35 -17.07
CA ARG A 404 50.19 18.92 -18.42
C ARG A 404 48.93 19.77 -18.65
N ARG A 405 47.78 19.34 -18.09
CA ARG A 405 46.49 20.05 -18.22
C ARG A 405 46.44 21.34 -17.41
N VAL A 406 47.12 21.41 -16.27
CA VAL A 406 47.03 22.52 -15.33
C VAL A 406 48.20 23.49 -15.49
N ALA A 407 49.43 22.99 -15.54
CA ALA A 407 50.61 23.83 -15.69
C ALA A 407 50.74 24.40 -17.10
N HIS A 408 50.17 23.74 -18.12
CA HIS A 408 50.41 24.04 -19.55
C HIS A 408 51.90 24.04 -19.93
N LEU A 409 52.72 23.29 -19.19
CA LEU A 409 54.15 23.12 -19.42
C LEU A 409 54.46 21.71 -19.94
N PRO A 410 55.46 21.56 -20.83
CA PRO A 410 55.85 20.25 -21.32
C PRO A 410 56.57 19.48 -20.20
N LEU A 411 55.96 18.40 -19.74
CA LEU A 411 56.54 17.52 -18.71
C LEU A 411 57.91 16.99 -19.18
N ILE A 412 58.96 17.23 -18.39
CA ILE A 412 60.36 16.87 -18.67
C ILE A 412 60.61 15.41 -18.23
N ALA A 413 60.25 15.10 -16.99
CA ALA A 413 60.35 13.77 -16.40
C ALA A 413 59.26 13.59 -15.34
N THR A 414 58.95 12.33 -15.04
CA THR A 414 58.29 11.95 -13.79
C THR A 414 59.22 11.05 -12.99
N LEU A 415 59.05 11.08 -11.68
CA LEU A 415 59.75 10.23 -10.72
C LEU A 415 58.69 9.51 -9.90
N GLY A 416 58.90 8.21 -9.64
CA GLY A 416 58.12 7.45 -8.67
C GLY A 416 58.36 7.94 -7.24
N ASN A 417 58.01 7.16 -6.21
CA ASN A 417 58.34 7.57 -4.86
C ASN A 417 59.87 7.51 -4.65
N ILE A 418 60.52 8.67 -4.53
CA ILE A 418 61.98 8.78 -4.46
C ILE A 418 62.58 8.05 -3.25
N ASP A 419 61.79 7.91 -2.19
CA ASP A 419 62.16 7.24 -0.93
C ASP A 419 62.15 5.71 -1.03
N GLU A 420 61.46 5.15 -2.04
CA GLU A 420 61.36 3.70 -2.31
C GLU A 420 62.37 3.22 -3.36
N LEU A 421 63.13 4.14 -3.99
CA LEU A 421 64.07 3.81 -5.06
C LEU A 421 65.47 3.50 -4.53
N THR A 422 66.09 2.48 -5.12
CA THR A 422 67.52 2.18 -4.91
C THR A 422 68.41 3.26 -5.54
N GLU A 423 69.63 3.44 -5.02
CA GLU A 423 70.58 4.44 -5.55
C GLU A 423 70.88 4.26 -7.05
N ALA A 424 70.95 3.00 -7.52
CA ALA A 424 71.10 2.72 -8.96
C ALA A 424 69.91 3.20 -9.81
N GLN A 425 68.67 3.11 -9.27
CA GLN A 425 67.48 3.64 -9.94
C GLN A 425 67.46 5.17 -9.90
N LYS A 426 67.87 5.79 -8.78
CA LYS A 426 68.01 7.25 -8.67
C LYS A 426 69.03 7.78 -9.67
N GLY A 427 70.20 7.16 -9.79
CA GLY A 427 71.24 7.53 -10.76
C GLY A 427 70.79 7.38 -12.22
N HIS A 428 70.20 6.24 -12.59
CA HIS A 428 69.67 6.03 -13.94
C HIS A 428 68.57 7.04 -14.29
N TRP A 429 67.69 7.34 -13.33
CA TRP A 429 66.66 8.35 -13.47
C TRP A 429 67.26 9.76 -13.62
N ALA A 430 68.22 10.13 -12.78
CA ALA A 430 68.88 11.43 -12.79
C ALA A 430 69.58 11.69 -14.13
N PHE A 431 70.29 10.68 -14.65
CA PHE A 431 70.90 10.73 -15.98
C PHE A 431 69.87 10.95 -17.10
N ARG A 432 68.72 10.24 -17.06
CA ARG A 432 67.65 10.42 -18.06
C ARG A 432 67.03 11.81 -17.99
N THR A 433 66.78 12.32 -16.79
CA THR A 433 66.22 13.66 -16.56
C THR A 433 67.20 14.75 -16.98
N TRP A 434 68.48 14.61 -16.64
CA TRP A 434 69.56 15.49 -17.13
C TRP A 434 69.60 15.54 -18.65
N THR A 435 69.59 14.38 -19.32
CA THR A 435 69.59 14.28 -20.80
C THR A 435 68.31 14.82 -21.45
N ALA A 436 67.17 14.80 -20.76
CA ALA A 436 65.92 15.41 -21.22
C ALA A 436 65.91 16.94 -21.04
N LEU A 437 66.49 17.41 -19.93
CA LEU A 437 66.63 18.82 -19.59
C LEU A 437 67.66 19.50 -20.52
N GLN A 438 68.87 18.94 -20.65
CA GLN A 438 69.94 19.46 -21.50
C GLN A 438 69.51 19.66 -22.96
N ARG A 439 68.64 18.79 -23.51
CA ARG A 439 68.10 18.94 -24.88
C ARG A 439 67.08 20.08 -25.04
N ARG A 440 66.55 20.64 -23.95
CA ARG A 440 65.57 21.74 -23.97
C ARG A 440 66.13 23.07 -23.52
N LEU A 441 67.15 23.06 -22.67
CA LEU A 441 67.89 24.27 -22.31
C LEU A 441 68.69 24.72 -23.54
N SER A 442 68.43 25.95 -24.00
CA SER A 442 69.02 26.49 -25.23
C SER A 442 70.50 26.82 -25.02
N VAL A 443 71.37 25.86 -25.33
CA VAL A 443 72.82 26.06 -25.32
C VAL A 443 73.23 26.92 -26.53
N SER A 444 73.44 28.21 -26.29
CA SER A 444 74.40 28.96 -27.11
C SER A 444 75.76 28.29 -26.93
N PRO A 445 76.48 27.89 -28.00
CA PRO A 445 77.58 26.93 -27.92
C PRO A 445 78.77 27.34 -27.03
N ASN A 446 78.84 28.61 -26.61
CA ASN A 446 79.89 29.19 -25.77
C ASN A 446 79.32 29.77 -24.45
N HIS A 447 78.30 29.11 -23.88
CA HIS A 447 77.65 29.56 -22.65
C HIS A 447 77.30 28.40 -21.71
N GLY A 448 77.60 28.58 -20.43
CA GLY A 448 77.22 27.70 -19.34
C GLY A 448 75.70 27.61 -19.15
N LEU A 449 75.25 26.45 -18.68
CA LEU A 449 73.85 26.08 -18.54
C LEU A 449 73.34 26.54 -17.16
N VAL A 450 72.44 27.52 -17.14
CA VAL A 450 71.85 28.06 -15.90
C VAL A 450 70.39 27.67 -15.83
N CYS A 451 69.96 27.06 -14.72
CA CYS A 451 68.59 26.61 -14.50
C CYS A 451 68.12 26.84 -13.06
N GLY A 452 67.02 27.58 -12.88
CA GLY A 452 66.29 27.66 -11.62
C GLY A 452 65.30 26.52 -11.46
N ILE A 453 65.07 26.07 -10.22
CA ILE A 453 64.04 25.10 -9.87
C ILE A 453 63.21 25.67 -8.70
N THR A 454 61.90 25.79 -8.92
CA THR A 454 60.91 26.21 -7.91
C THR A 454 59.75 25.21 -7.84
N SER A 455 58.85 25.37 -6.88
CA SER A 455 57.76 24.45 -6.54
C SER A 455 56.53 25.18 -6.03
N ALA A 456 55.39 24.48 -5.92
CA ALA A 456 54.17 25.10 -5.40
C ALA A 456 54.28 25.36 -3.89
N ALA A 457 54.66 24.32 -3.16
CA ALA A 457 54.85 24.32 -1.72
C ALA A 457 56.29 23.96 -1.31
N SER A 458 56.59 24.16 -0.03
CA SER A 458 57.78 23.58 0.62
C SER A 458 57.63 22.07 0.76
N GLY A 459 58.74 21.32 0.68
CA GLY A 459 58.75 19.88 0.89
C GLY A 459 58.62 19.02 -0.38
N GLU A 460 58.26 19.58 -1.53
CA GLU A 460 57.99 18.82 -2.77
C GLU A 460 59.22 18.09 -3.37
N GLY A 461 60.43 18.27 -2.80
CA GLY A 461 61.63 17.49 -3.13
C GLY A 461 62.71 18.19 -3.97
N ARG A 462 62.65 19.53 -4.11
CA ARG A 462 63.61 20.33 -4.91
C ARG A 462 65.08 20.08 -4.59
N SER A 463 65.46 20.14 -3.32
CA SER A 463 66.86 20.00 -2.90
C SER A 463 67.42 18.61 -3.24
N THR A 464 66.59 17.56 -3.09
CA THR A 464 66.93 16.19 -3.49
C THR A 464 67.08 16.07 -5.02
N TRP A 465 66.19 16.72 -5.77
CA TRP A 465 66.25 16.83 -7.23
C TRP A 465 67.53 17.52 -7.72
N ILE A 466 67.90 18.64 -7.09
CA ILE A 466 69.09 19.41 -7.43
C ILE A 466 70.35 18.61 -7.17
N LYS A 467 70.44 17.90 -6.04
CA LYS A 467 71.56 16.99 -5.73
C LYS A 467 71.72 15.90 -6.81
N LEU A 468 70.63 15.25 -7.20
CA LEU A 468 70.65 14.20 -8.23
C LEU A 468 71.04 14.74 -9.62
N LEU A 469 70.53 15.92 -10.01
CA LEU A 469 70.90 16.56 -11.27
C LEU A 469 72.36 17.03 -11.27
N ALA A 470 72.85 17.57 -10.14
CA ALA A 470 74.24 17.97 -9.98
C ALA A 470 75.19 16.76 -10.12
N GLN A 471 74.86 15.64 -9.49
CA GLN A 471 75.62 14.40 -9.64
C GLN A 471 75.64 13.92 -11.11
N ALA A 472 74.46 13.83 -11.75
CA ALA A 472 74.36 13.36 -13.14
C ALA A 472 75.06 14.29 -14.16
N ALA A 473 75.17 15.58 -13.87
CA ALA A 473 75.95 16.53 -14.67
C ALA A 473 77.47 16.36 -14.43
N SER A 474 77.89 16.21 -13.18
CA SER A 474 79.29 15.99 -12.80
C SER A 474 79.85 14.68 -13.39
N GLU A 475 79.08 13.60 -13.34
CA GLU A 475 79.38 12.30 -14.01
C GLU A 475 79.52 12.41 -15.54
N ARG A 476 79.12 13.54 -16.14
CA ARG A 476 79.25 13.84 -17.57
C ARG A 476 80.37 14.83 -17.88
N GLY A 477 81.20 15.19 -16.91
CA GLY A 477 82.33 16.11 -17.07
C GLY A 477 81.93 17.59 -17.04
N PHE A 478 80.70 17.92 -16.64
CA PHE A 478 80.33 19.32 -16.38
C PHE A 478 80.79 19.75 -14.99
N ARG A 479 81.30 20.98 -14.90
CA ARG A 479 81.51 21.65 -13.60
C ARG A 479 80.16 22.09 -13.08
N VAL A 480 79.84 21.83 -11.81
CA VAL A 480 78.53 22.15 -11.24
C VAL A 480 78.65 23.13 -10.09
N LEU A 481 77.89 24.22 -10.18
CA LEU A 481 77.67 25.21 -9.14
C LEU A 481 76.22 25.12 -8.68
N THR A 482 75.99 24.79 -7.43
CA THR A 482 74.67 24.81 -6.81
C THR A 482 74.48 26.11 -6.05
N ILE A 483 73.36 26.79 -6.23
CA ILE A 483 73.01 28.00 -5.48
C ILE A 483 71.76 27.69 -4.67
N THR A 484 71.78 27.85 -3.34
CA THR A 484 70.61 27.58 -2.49
C THR A 484 70.17 28.81 -1.70
N THR A 485 68.87 28.96 -1.47
CA THR A 485 68.34 30.03 -0.62
C THR A 485 68.07 29.51 0.80
N GLN A 486 68.77 30.03 1.80
CA GLN A 486 68.56 29.66 3.20
C GLN A 486 67.61 30.65 3.91
N PRO A 487 66.64 30.18 4.73
CA PRO A 487 65.87 31.04 5.62
C PRO A 487 66.73 31.56 6.78
N GLY A 488 66.72 32.87 7.00
CA GLY A 488 67.58 33.62 7.92
C GLY A 488 67.21 33.42 9.38
N GLY A 489 67.54 32.25 9.92
CA GLY A 489 67.39 31.90 11.34
C GLY A 489 68.63 31.24 11.96
N ALA A 490 69.73 31.07 11.21
CA ALA A 490 70.95 30.38 11.65
C ALA A 490 72.21 31.27 11.57
N ALA A 491 72.05 32.59 11.41
CA ALA A 491 73.13 33.58 11.46
C ALA A 491 72.92 34.46 12.70
N GLY A 492 73.29 33.92 13.87
CA GLY A 492 73.06 34.52 15.18
C GLY A 492 74.29 34.44 16.09
N ALA A 493 75.47 34.72 15.55
CA ALA A 493 76.70 35.01 16.30
C ALA A 493 77.73 35.68 15.39
N VAL A 494 78.58 36.54 15.98
CA VAL A 494 79.71 37.26 15.34
C VAL A 494 79.32 38.40 14.40
N ASP A 495 78.62 39.40 14.95
CA ASP A 495 79.00 40.79 14.65
C ASP A 495 80.30 41.09 15.40
N ALA A 496 81.41 41.22 14.67
CA ALA A 496 82.70 41.67 15.21
C ALA A 496 83.47 42.40 14.09
N GLU A 497 83.07 43.64 13.85
CA GLU A 497 83.78 44.57 12.96
C GLU A 497 85.13 44.95 13.59
N VAL A 498 86.22 44.32 13.13
CA VAL A 498 87.58 44.65 13.54
C VAL A 498 88.33 45.24 12.35
N VAL A 499 88.49 46.56 12.39
CA VAL A 499 89.39 47.29 11.49
C VAL A 499 90.80 47.25 12.09
N THR A 500 91.73 46.60 11.40
CA THR A 500 93.16 46.89 11.49
C THR A 500 93.77 46.94 10.09
N PRO A 501 94.80 47.77 9.86
CA PRO A 501 95.36 47.99 8.54
C PRO A 501 96.32 46.87 8.12
N GLU A 502 96.75 46.95 6.85
CA GLU A 502 97.66 46.04 6.14
C GLU A 502 97.00 44.74 5.66
N GLY A 503 97.18 44.45 4.37
CA GLY A 503 96.31 43.52 3.65
C GLY A 503 96.89 42.11 3.50
N GLN A 504 96.03 41.11 3.64
CA GLN A 504 96.03 39.88 2.83
C GLN A 504 94.68 39.17 2.96
N ASN A 505 93.99 38.95 1.83
CA ASN A 505 92.70 38.26 1.78
C ASN A 505 92.89 36.75 1.67
N THR A 506 92.34 35.97 2.62
CA THR A 506 91.65 34.68 2.37
C THR A 506 91.01 34.19 3.67
N ALA A 507 89.70 33.91 3.66
CA ALA A 507 89.01 33.23 4.75
C ALA A 507 88.10 32.13 4.19
N THR A 508 88.60 30.89 4.19
CA THR A 508 87.81 29.69 3.91
C THR A 508 87.26 29.16 5.24
N ILE A 509 85.93 29.17 5.41
CA ILE A 509 85.29 28.60 6.61
C ILE A 509 84.91 27.14 6.31
N MET A 510 85.44 26.22 7.09
CA MET A 510 85.12 24.79 7.02
C MET A 510 83.98 24.46 7.99
N VAL A 511 82.88 23.93 7.45
CA VAL A 511 81.79 23.28 8.21
C VAL A 511 81.64 21.85 7.66
N GLY A 512 81.12 20.92 8.47
CA GLY A 512 81.08 19.49 8.18
C GLY A 512 80.44 19.11 6.82
N ASP A 513 80.85 17.93 6.30
CA ASP A 513 80.57 17.39 4.96
C ASP A 513 81.26 18.14 3.78
N HIS A 514 82.61 18.11 3.81
CA HIS A 514 83.55 18.13 2.67
C HIS A 514 83.28 19.08 1.48
N THR A 515 82.53 20.16 1.64
CA THR A 515 82.23 21.12 0.58
C THR A 515 82.51 22.54 1.07
N PRO A 516 83.45 23.29 0.43
CA PRO A 516 83.72 24.65 0.86
C PRO A 516 82.53 25.56 0.54
N LEU A 517 82.15 26.40 1.51
CA LEU A 517 81.02 27.33 1.43
C LEU A 517 81.53 28.75 1.23
N LEU A 518 80.96 29.46 0.24
CA LEU A 518 81.21 30.89 0.02
C LEU A 518 80.03 31.73 0.52
N THR A 519 80.32 32.79 1.29
CA THR A 519 79.35 33.77 1.76
C THR A 519 79.06 34.84 0.69
N THR A 520 78.01 35.65 0.88
CA THR A 520 77.49 36.58 -0.16
C THR A 520 78.46 37.62 -0.71
N SER A 521 79.62 37.86 -0.08
CA SER A 521 80.74 38.64 -0.64
C SER A 521 81.20 38.10 -2.02
N ALA A 522 80.99 36.80 -2.25
CA ALA A 522 81.05 36.13 -3.54
C ALA A 522 80.40 36.91 -4.70
N LEU A 523 79.19 37.43 -4.50
CA LEU A 523 78.38 38.05 -5.56
C LEU A 523 78.86 39.46 -5.93
N ALA A 524 79.64 40.11 -5.06
CA ALA A 524 80.24 41.42 -5.33
C ALA A 524 81.47 41.33 -6.24
N THR A 525 82.13 40.17 -6.34
CA THR A 525 83.37 40.00 -7.14
C THR A 525 83.32 38.74 -8.02
N PRO A 526 82.41 38.69 -9.03
CA PRO A 526 82.12 37.46 -9.78
C PRO A 526 83.30 36.93 -10.62
N THR A 527 84.30 37.76 -10.92
CA THR A 527 85.54 37.37 -11.62
C THR A 527 86.43 36.44 -10.79
N LEU A 528 86.59 36.68 -9.50
CA LEU A 528 87.39 35.80 -8.62
C LEU A 528 86.80 34.39 -8.54
N ILE A 529 85.47 34.29 -8.49
CA ILE A 529 84.77 32.99 -8.51
C ILE A 529 84.88 32.34 -9.89
N THR A 530 84.91 33.13 -10.96
CA THR A 530 85.16 32.61 -12.31
C THR A 530 86.54 31.95 -12.41
N GLU A 531 87.58 32.55 -11.83
CA GLU A 531 88.91 31.94 -11.74
C GLU A 531 88.95 30.70 -10.81
N GLN A 532 88.22 30.71 -9.70
CA GLN A 532 88.11 29.54 -8.82
C GLN A 532 87.40 28.37 -9.50
N LEU A 533 86.27 28.62 -10.20
CA LEU A 533 85.55 27.63 -11.03
C LEU A 533 86.37 27.13 -12.22
N GLN A 534 87.46 27.82 -12.59
CA GLN A 534 88.43 27.35 -13.58
C GLN A 534 89.46 26.35 -13.01
N ARG A 535 89.60 26.24 -11.69
CA ARG A 535 90.42 25.22 -11.01
C ARG A 535 89.61 23.97 -10.71
N ALA A 536 90.29 22.83 -10.54
CA ALA A 536 89.63 21.52 -10.37
C ALA A 536 88.89 21.38 -9.02
N ASP A 537 89.38 22.02 -7.95
CA ASP A 537 88.85 21.90 -6.58
C ASP A 537 87.93 23.08 -6.17
N ALA A 538 87.06 23.53 -7.08
CA ALA A 538 86.18 24.67 -6.83
C ALA A 538 85.03 24.35 -5.85
N PRO A 539 84.60 25.29 -4.98
CA PRO A 539 83.45 25.10 -4.09
C PRO A 539 82.15 24.90 -4.89
N PRO A 540 81.40 23.80 -4.68
CA PRO A 540 80.22 23.49 -5.48
C PRO A 540 78.94 24.19 -5.00
N ARG A 541 79.01 25.07 -3.99
CA ARG A 541 77.83 25.67 -3.34
C ARG A 541 77.99 27.15 -2.96
N ILE A 542 76.99 27.96 -3.31
CA ILE A 542 76.79 29.35 -2.84
C ILE A 542 75.42 29.45 -2.17
N ASP A 543 75.34 30.12 -1.02
CA ASP A 543 74.08 30.30 -0.30
C ASP A 543 73.64 31.77 -0.24
N ILE A 544 72.38 32.03 -0.61
CA ILE A 544 71.73 33.35 -0.57
C ILE A 544 70.83 33.40 0.68
N PRO A 545 71.05 34.36 1.60
CA PRO A 545 70.20 34.52 2.79
C PRO A 545 68.88 35.19 2.40
N LEU A 546 67.75 34.58 2.73
CA LEU A 546 66.41 35.16 2.62
C LEU A 546 65.74 35.15 4.00
N PRO A 547 64.80 36.04 4.34
CA PRO A 547 64.25 37.12 3.51
C PRO A 547 65.19 38.34 3.40
N GLY A 548 64.74 39.40 2.71
CA GLY A 548 65.41 40.70 2.73
C GLY A 548 66.46 40.93 1.64
N TRP A 549 67.31 39.96 1.31
CA TRP A 549 68.48 40.19 0.43
C TRP A 549 68.12 40.69 -0.98
N VAL A 550 67.04 40.17 -1.56
CA VAL A 550 66.61 40.45 -2.96
C VAL A 550 65.94 41.82 -3.11
N TRP A 551 65.56 42.47 -2.01
CA TRP A 551 64.85 43.76 -2.07
C TRP A 551 65.78 44.94 -2.37
N SER A 552 67.09 44.80 -2.14
CA SER A 552 68.08 45.79 -2.60
C SER A 552 68.25 45.75 -4.12
N LEU A 553 68.09 46.91 -4.77
CA LEU A 553 68.34 47.08 -6.21
C LEU A 553 69.80 46.72 -6.56
N GLU A 554 70.73 47.09 -5.70
CA GLU A 554 72.16 46.82 -5.89
C GLU A 554 72.45 45.31 -5.86
N ARG A 555 71.87 44.59 -4.88
CA ARG A 555 72.01 43.12 -4.79
C ARG A 555 71.36 42.40 -5.97
N ARG A 556 70.24 42.91 -6.51
CA ARG A 556 69.65 42.38 -7.76
C ARG A 556 70.50 42.64 -9.00
N LYS A 557 71.20 43.78 -9.07
CA LYS A 557 72.20 44.03 -10.13
C LYS A 557 73.38 43.06 -9.98
N GLN A 558 73.97 42.95 -8.79
CA GLN A 558 75.03 41.98 -8.49
C GLN A 558 74.63 40.53 -8.85
N TRP A 559 73.39 40.12 -8.56
CA TRP A 559 72.84 38.83 -8.98
C TRP A 559 72.83 38.66 -10.51
N ALA A 560 72.28 39.63 -11.24
CA ALA A 560 72.23 39.59 -12.70
C ALA A 560 73.64 39.62 -13.34
N ASP A 561 74.55 40.43 -12.81
CA ASP A 561 75.92 40.58 -13.30
C ASP A 561 76.76 39.33 -13.00
N ALA A 562 76.59 38.71 -11.83
CA ALA A 562 77.21 37.44 -11.47
C ALA A 562 76.73 36.31 -12.40
N LEU A 563 75.41 36.16 -12.60
CA LEU A 563 74.85 35.19 -13.55
C LEU A 563 75.37 35.42 -14.97
N ASN A 564 75.39 36.67 -15.46
CA ASN A 564 75.90 37.00 -16.79
C ASN A 564 77.41 36.76 -16.94
N THR A 565 78.17 36.83 -15.86
CA THR A 565 79.61 36.52 -15.84
C THR A 565 79.84 35.01 -15.84
N TRP A 566 79.24 34.27 -14.91
CA TRP A 566 79.42 32.82 -14.80
C TRP A 566 78.84 32.06 -16.01
N ARG A 567 77.77 32.55 -16.64
CA ARG A 567 77.23 31.97 -17.88
C ARG A 567 78.23 32.00 -19.05
N LYS A 568 79.32 32.77 -18.99
CA LYS A 568 80.39 32.77 -20.02
C LYS A 568 81.44 31.66 -19.81
N VAL A 569 81.34 30.87 -18.75
CA VAL A 569 82.27 29.76 -18.48
C VAL A 569 81.79 28.51 -19.21
N ASP A 570 82.61 28.02 -20.14
CA ASP A 570 82.32 26.78 -20.87
C ASP A 570 82.24 25.57 -19.93
N ASN A 571 81.36 24.62 -20.26
CA ASN A 571 81.12 23.41 -19.47
C ASN A 571 80.75 23.65 -17.99
N LEU A 572 80.23 24.84 -17.64
CA LEU A 572 79.65 25.14 -16.32
C LEU A 572 78.13 24.90 -16.33
N VAL A 573 77.63 24.33 -15.24
CA VAL A 573 76.22 24.08 -14.94
C VAL A 573 75.88 24.78 -13.63
N ILE A 574 74.91 25.69 -13.65
CA ILE A 574 74.44 26.42 -12.46
C ILE A 574 73.01 26.00 -12.15
N LEU A 575 72.81 25.35 -11.01
CA LEU A 575 71.50 24.91 -10.52
C LEU A 575 71.08 25.78 -9.34
N VAL A 576 70.00 26.55 -9.49
CA VAL A 576 69.51 27.49 -8.48
C VAL A 576 68.26 26.93 -7.79
N GLU A 577 68.36 26.60 -6.51
CA GLU A 577 67.22 26.27 -5.67
C GLU A 577 66.51 27.56 -5.25
N LEU A 578 65.26 27.72 -5.72
CA LEU A 578 64.42 28.85 -5.37
C LEU A 578 63.42 28.46 -4.27
N PRO A 579 62.98 29.42 -3.42
CA PRO A 579 61.86 29.20 -2.52
C PRO A 579 60.57 28.90 -3.30
N PRO A 580 59.48 28.45 -2.64
CA PRO A 580 58.26 28.12 -3.35
C PRO A 580 57.68 29.38 -3.99
N ALA A 581 56.97 29.24 -5.11
CA ALA A 581 56.58 30.40 -5.91
C ALA A 581 55.48 31.28 -5.27
N ASN A 582 54.96 30.90 -4.11
CA ASN A 582 54.16 31.79 -3.25
C ASN A 582 55.02 32.83 -2.48
N ILE A 583 56.34 32.66 -2.38
CA ILE A 583 57.27 33.61 -1.77
C ILE A 583 57.71 34.63 -2.85
N PRO A 584 57.46 35.95 -2.69
CA PRO A 584 57.79 36.95 -3.71
C PRO A 584 59.26 36.97 -4.12
N GLU A 585 60.18 36.71 -3.18
CA GLU A 585 61.62 36.60 -3.44
C GLU A 585 61.98 35.48 -4.43
N ALA A 586 61.18 34.41 -4.54
CA ALA A 586 61.38 33.38 -5.57
C ALA A 586 61.21 33.97 -6.97
N VAL A 587 60.20 34.81 -7.17
CA VAL A 587 59.88 35.46 -8.45
C VAL A 587 60.97 36.48 -8.81
N LEU A 588 61.40 37.29 -7.84
CA LEU A 588 62.44 38.30 -8.04
C LEU A 588 63.84 37.71 -8.33
N LEU A 589 64.15 36.53 -7.78
CA LEU A 589 65.37 35.80 -8.13
C LEU A 589 65.25 35.12 -9.51
N ALA A 590 64.06 34.61 -9.84
CA ALA A 590 63.78 33.91 -11.09
C ALA A 590 63.76 34.82 -12.33
N GLU A 591 63.42 36.10 -12.18
CA GLU A 591 63.34 37.09 -13.27
C GLU A 591 64.62 37.13 -14.14
N ASN A 592 65.80 36.98 -13.52
CA ASN A 592 67.09 37.02 -14.20
C ASN A 592 67.62 35.63 -14.62
N LEU A 593 66.87 34.54 -14.38
CA LEU A 593 67.30 33.19 -14.76
C LEU A 593 66.85 32.86 -16.19
N PRO A 594 67.78 32.42 -17.07
CA PRO A 594 67.46 32.15 -18.47
C PRO A 594 66.57 30.91 -18.65
N ASN A 595 66.45 30.05 -17.64
CA ASN A 595 65.62 28.86 -17.65
C ASN A 595 65.08 28.59 -16.25
N LEU A 596 63.78 28.28 -16.16
CA LEU A 596 63.08 27.94 -14.93
C LEU A 596 62.30 26.63 -15.12
N VAL A 597 62.46 25.70 -14.18
CA VAL A 597 61.73 24.42 -14.14
C VAL A 597 60.76 24.41 -12.96
N TRP A 598 59.54 23.99 -13.24
CA TRP A 598 58.49 23.81 -12.24
C TRP A 598 58.51 22.39 -11.68
N LEU A 599 58.64 22.24 -10.38
CA LEU A 599 58.44 20.97 -9.68
C LEU A 599 57.05 20.94 -9.04
N ALA A 600 56.38 19.79 -9.13
CA ALA A 600 55.12 19.50 -8.42
C ALA A 600 55.19 18.10 -7.79
N GLU A 601 54.49 17.91 -6.66
CA GLU A 601 54.37 16.60 -5.99
C GLU A 601 52.96 16.03 -6.12
N SER A 602 52.90 14.76 -6.54
CA SER A 602 51.68 13.95 -6.67
C SER A 602 50.90 13.88 -5.36
N GLY A 603 49.65 14.37 -5.38
CA GLY A 603 48.77 14.37 -4.23
C GLY A 603 49.10 15.42 -3.16
N HIS A 604 50.06 16.32 -3.42
CA HIS A 604 50.36 17.48 -2.56
C HIS A 604 50.00 18.80 -3.24
N SER A 605 50.50 19.05 -4.46
CA SER A 605 50.28 20.32 -5.15
C SER A 605 48.82 20.49 -5.60
N ASP A 606 48.15 21.57 -5.20
CA ASP A 606 46.79 21.88 -5.64
C ASP A 606 46.77 22.46 -7.07
N ALA A 607 45.75 22.10 -7.86
CA ALA A 607 45.64 22.51 -9.25
C ALA A 607 45.27 23.99 -9.46
N ALA A 608 44.59 24.63 -8.52
CA ALA A 608 44.28 26.06 -8.59
C ALA A 608 45.51 26.89 -8.18
N GLU A 609 46.14 26.55 -7.05
CA GLU A 609 47.35 27.24 -6.56
C GLU A 609 48.50 27.15 -7.57
N THR A 610 48.76 25.95 -8.12
CA THR A 610 49.79 25.73 -9.16
C THR A 610 49.56 26.61 -10.39
N ARG A 611 48.30 26.77 -10.83
CA ARG A 611 47.98 27.63 -11.98
C ARG A 611 48.29 29.09 -11.68
N GLN A 612 47.82 29.59 -10.53
CA GLN A 612 48.02 30.98 -10.12
C GLN A 612 49.52 31.33 -10.01
N GLN A 613 50.32 30.48 -9.38
CA GLN A 613 51.76 30.71 -9.21
C GLN A 613 52.52 30.69 -10.56
N LEU A 614 52.16 29.78 -11.47
CA LEU A 614 52.73 29.74 -12.82
C LEU A 614 52.30 30.95 -13.68
N GLU A 615 51.11 31.50 -13.47
CA GLU A 615 50.68 32.76 -14.08
C GLU A 615 51.48 33.95 -13.55
N THR A 616 51.73 34.02 -12.23
CA THR A 616 52.64 35.03 -11.63
C THR A 616 54.04 34.99 -12.25
N LEU A 617 54.63 33.79 -12.40
CA LEU A 617 55.95 33.62 -13.00
C LEU A 617 55.98 34.02 -14.49
N ARG A 618 54.90 33.75 -15.25
CA ARG A 618 54.75 34.23 -16.64
C ARG A 618 54.63 35.75 -16.73
N GLN A 619 53.87 36.37 -15.82
CA GLN A 619 53.72 37.83 -15.75
C GLN A 619 55.05 38.52 -15.42
N ALA A 620 55.84 37.91 -14.52
CA ALA A 620 57.22 38.30 -14.20
C ALA A 620 58.25 37.92 -15.28
N ARG A 621 57.82 37.56 -16.50
CA ARG A 621 58.66 37.24 -17.68
C ARG A 621 59.69 36.10 -17.47
N CYS A 622 59.49 35.25 -16.47
CA CYS A 622 60.38 34.11 -16.21
C CYS A 622 60.26 33.04 -17.31
N ASN A 623 61.38 32.53 -17.82
CA ASN A 623 61.38 31.54 -18.91
C ASN A 623 61.11 30.11 -18.42
N LEU A 624 59.84 29.69 -18.38
CA LEU A 624 59.41 28.37 -17.94
C LEU A 624 59.65 27.28 -19.01
N VAL A 625 60.71 26.48 -18.83
CA VAL A 625 61.17 25.45 -19.80
C VAL A 625 60.39 24.14 -19.72
N GLY A 626 59.82 23.83 -18.56
CA GLY A 626 59.00 22.64 -18.39
C GLY A 626 58.63 22.33 -16.96
N ALA A 627 57.82 21.29 -16.80
CA ALA A 627 57.36 20.81 -15.50
C ALA A 627 57.90 19.43 -15.18
N VAL A 628 57.87 19.10 -13.89
CA VAL A 628 58.35 17.88 -13.27
C VAL A 628 57.26 17.37 -12.32
N LEU A 629 57.01 16.07 -12.31
CA LEU A 629 56.15 15.43 -11.30
C LEU A 629 56.96 14.46 -10.44
N ASN A 630 57.02 14.76 -9.15
CA ASN A 630 57.58 13.89 -8.13
C ASN A 630 56.49 12.96 -7.54
N ARG A 631 56.88 11.76 -7.09
CA ARG A 631 56.00 10.74 -6.48
C ARG A 631 54.78 10.33 -7.33
N GLU A 632 54.90 10.27 -8.67
CA GLU A 632 53.76 9.97 -9.56
C GLU A 632 53.02 8.68 -9.14
N ALA A 633 51.73 8.81 -8.84
CA ALA A 633 50.89 7.68 -8.43
C ALA A 633 50.42 6.88 -9.65
N ALA A 634 50.18 5.57 -9.45
CA ALA A 634 49.60 4.72 -10.48
C ALA A 634 48.27 5.29 -11.01
N PRO A 635 48.01 5.22 -12.34
CA PRO A 635 46.90 5.95 -12.97
C PRO A 635 45.54 5.52 -12.39
N PRO A 636 44.72 6.45 -11.89
CA PRO A 636 43.45 6.11 -11.24
C PRO A 636 42.44 5.50 -12.23
N ILE A 637 41.56 4.65 -11.69
CA ILE A 637 40.57 3.80 -12.38
C ILE A 637 39.55 4.57 -13.26
N ARG A 638 39.57 5.91 -13.23
CA ARG A 638 38.68 6.86 -13.93
C ARG A 638 38.49 6.59 -15.44
N ARG A 639 39.49 5.99 -16.12
CA ARG A 639 39.42 5.59 -17.55
C ARG A 639 38.84 4.19 -17.82
N ARG A 640 38.71 3.32 -16.81
CA ARG A 640 38.21 1.94 -16.96
C ARG A 640 36.74 1.80 -16.52
N PHE A 641 36.33 2.49 -15.45
CA PHE A 641 34.97 2.36 -14.89
C PHE A 641 33.87 3.08 -15.69
N THR A 642 34.21 4.13 -16.45
CA THR A 642 33.25 4.87 -17.29
C THR A 642 32.59 4.01 -18.38
N ARG A 643 33.19 2.86 -18.72
CA ARG A 643 32.60 1.87 -19.65
C ARG A 643 31.59 0.93 -18.99
N TRP A 644 31.60 0.78 -17.67
CA TRP A 644 30.68 -0.13 -16.95
C TRP A 644 29.37 0.54 -16.52
N LEU A 645 29.41 1.85 -16.25
CA LEU A 645 28.22 2.62 -15.86
C LEU A 645 27.14 2.66 -16.97
N GLY A 646 27.52 2.52 -18.24
CA GLY A 646 26.58 2.35 -19.35
C GLY A 646 25.84 1.01 -19.36
N CYS A 647 26.46 -0.07 -18.87
CA CYS A 647 25.84 -1.41 -18.83
C CYS A 647 24.89 -1.58 -17.63
N GLY A 648 25.20 -0.95 -16.49
CA GLY A 648 24.35 -1.04 -15.28
C GLY A 648 22.96 -0.44 -15.45
N VAL A 649 22.83 0.64 -16.24
CA VAL A 649 21.53 1.27 -16.52
C VAL A 649 20.68 0.45 -17.49
N ALA A 650 21.30 -0.29 -18.42
CA ALA A 650 20.59 -1.14 -19.36
C ALA A 650 19.91 -2.35 -18.70
N LEU A 651 20.50 -2.93 -17.64
CA LEU A 651 19.95 -4.12 -16.98
C LEU A 651 18.68 -3.84 -16.16
N LEU A 652 18.49 -2.61 -15.67
CA LEU A 652 17.28 -2.21 -14.94
C LEU A 652 16.10 -1.84 -15.87
N GLY A 653 16.34 -1.58 -17.16
CA GLY A 653 15.28 -1.33 -18.14
C GLY A 653 14.57 -2.59 -18.66
N ALA A 654 15.20 -3.76 -18.55
CA ALA A 654 14.77 -4.99 -19.22
C ALA A 654 13.62 -5.76 -18.54
N LEU A 655 13.22 -5.39 -17.32
CA LEU A 655 12.16 -6.08 -16.54
C LEU A 655 10.77 -5.44 -16.66
N ALA A 656 10.59 -4.45 -17.54
CA ALA A 656 9.35 -3.65 -17.67
C ALA A 656 8.55 -3.90 -18.97
N CYS A 657 8.91 -4.88 -19.80
CA CYS A 657 8.17 -5.21 -21.03
C CYS A 657 7.56 -6.61 -21.00
N ALA A 658 6.25 -6.67 -20.71
CA ALA A 658 5.38 -7.77 -21.13
C ALA A 658 4.46 -7.27 -22.25
N PRO A 659 4.24 -8.02 -23.34
CA PRO A 659 3.46 -7.54 -24.48
C PRO A 659 1.97 -7.48 -24.15
N ARG A 660 1.31 -6.37 -24.48
CA ARG A 660 -0.16 -6.28 -24.55
C ARG A 660 -0.58 -6.46 -26.00
N SER A 661 -1.30 -7.55 -26.30
CA SER A 661 -1.94 -7.74 -27.60
C SER A 661 -3.04 -6.70 -27.82
N SER A 662 -2.83 -5.80 -28.77
CA SER A 662 -3.84 -4.85 -29.25
C SER A 662 -4.69 -5.49 -30.35
N ALA A 663 -5.78 -6.15 -29.98
CA ALA A 663 -6.79 -6.61 -30.94
C ALA A 663 -7.77 -5.47 -31.25
N GLN A 664 -7.48 -4.70 -32.30
CA GLN A 664 -8.31 -3.59 -32.75
C GLN A 664 -9.20 -4.07 -33.91
N GLY A 665 -10.34 -4.68 -33.58
CA GLY A 665 -11.37 -5.08 -34.54
C GLY A 665 -12.36 -3.94 -34.76
N ALA A 666 -12.50 -3.49 -36.01
CA ALA A 666 -13.35 -2.35 -36.36
C ALA A 666 -14.85 -2.66 -36.24
N SER A 667 -15.62 -1.69 -35.74
CA SER A 667 -17.07 -1.64 -35.91
C SER A 667 -17.44 -0.54 -36.91
N ALA A 668 -18.05 -0.95 -38.02
CA ALA A 668 -18.67 -0.05 -38.98
C ALA A 668 -19.94 0.61 -38.38
N PRO A 669 -20.37 1.78 -38.88
CA PRO A 669 -21.60 2.40 -38.41
C PRO A 669 -22.81 1.58 -38.87
N VAL A 670 -23.44 0.86 -37.94
CA VAL A 670 -24.79 0.33 -38.15
C VAL A 670 -25.73 1.52 -38.20
N GLN A 671 -26.24 1.82 -39.40
CA GLN A 671 -27.34 2.75 -39.58
C GLN A 671 -28.57 2.17 -38.87
N THR A 672 -28.94 2.74 -37.73
CA THR A 672 -30.27 2.54 -37.17
C THR A 672 -31.27 3.21 -38.08
N SER A 673 -31.79 2.45 -39.05
CA SER A 673 -33.05 2.73 -39.72
C SER A 673 -34.20 2.54 -38.73
N SER A 674 -34.25 3.40 -37.71
CA SER A 674 -35.43 3.63 -36.91
C SER A 674 -36.44 4.33 -37.81
N SER A 675 -37.21 3.54 -38.57
CA SER A 675 -38.42 4.02 -39.23
C SER A 675 -39.39 4.46 -38.15
N PHE A 676 -39.37 5.76 -37.84
CA PHE A 676 -40.36 6.39 -36.98
C PHE A 676 -41.73 6.28 -37.67
N ILE A 677 -42.46 5.23 -37.34
CA ILE A 677 -43.92 5.24 -37.49
C ILE A 677 -44.39 6.28 -36.49
N VAL A 678 -44.67 7.48 -37.00
CA VAL A 678 -45.37 8.53 -36.26
C VAL A 678 -46.79 8.03 -36.05
N SER A 679 -47.01 7.31 -34.96
CA SER A 679 -48.35 7.06 -34.42
C SER A 679 -48.94 8.41 -34.03
N ASN A 680 -49.67 9.01 -34.97
CA ASN A 680 -50.32 10.30 -34.81
C ASN A 680 -51.20 10.27 -33.53
N PRO A 681 -51.01 11.19 -32.56
CA PRO A 681 -51.76 11.18 -31.29
C PRO A 681 -53.27 11.42 -31.43
N ALA A 682 -53.79 11.54 -32.66
CA ALA A 682 -55.20 11.69 -32.98
C ALA A 682 -55.97 10.37 -33.15
N GLU A 683 -55.30 9.22 -33.33
CA GLU A 683 -56.02 7.96 -33.60
C GLU A 683 -56.50 7.30 -32.29
N ARG A 684 -57.73 7.66 -31.89
CA ARG A 684 -58.45 7.03 -30.77
C ARG A 684 -58.50 5.52 -30.97
N ALA A 685 -58.13 4.75 -29.95
CA ALA A 685 -58.28 3.29 -29.98
C ALA A 685 -59.76 2.90 -30.15
N ASP A 686 -60.08 1.78 -30.79
CA ASP A 686 -61.46 1.53 -31.23
C ASP A 686 -62.49 1.45 -30.08
N TRP A 687 -62.06 0.99 -28.90
CA TRP A 687 -62.89 1.01 -27.67
C TRP A 687 -63.26 2.43 -27.19
N GLN A 688 -62.53 3.45 -27.64
CA GLN A 688 -62.75 4.88 -27.35
C GLN A 688 -63.67 5.56 -28.37
N LYS A 689 -63.83 4.96 -29.56
CA LYS A 689 -64.84 5.37 -30.55
C LYS A 689 -66.23 4.90 -30.07
N HIS A 690 -66.30 3.70 -29.49
CA HIS A 690 -67.53 3.11 -28.95
C HIS A 690 -67.27 2.45 -27.59
N LEU A 691 -67.68 3.11 -26.50
CA LEU A 691 -67.59 2.57 -25.15
C LEU A 691 -68.66 1.47 -24.95
N THR A 692 -68.29 0.25 -25.32
CA THR A 692 -69.13 -0.94 -25.11
C THR A 692 -69.26 -1.32 -23.63
N LEU A 693 -70.38 -1.91 -23.28
CA LEU A 693 -70.67 -2.49 -21.97
C LEU A 693 -70.02 -3.87 -21.84
N GLY A 694 -69.84 -4.33 -20.60
CA GLY A 694 -69.34 -5.65 -20.28
C GLY A 694 -69.76 -6.12 -18.87
N PRO A 695 -69.36 -7.34 -18.47
CA PRO A 695 -69.70 -7.92 -17.17
C PRO A 695 -69.30 -7.00 -16.01
N GLY A 696 -70.21 -6.84 -15.03
CA GLY A 696 -70.01 -6.01 -13.84
C GLY A 696 -70.29 -4.51 -14.01
N ASP A 697 -70.55 -4.02 -15.23
CA ASP A 697 -71.04 -2.65 -15.43
C ASP A 697 -72.42 -2.49 -14.79
N VAL A 698 -72.70 -1.29 -14.26
CA VAL A 698 -73.92 -0.99 -13.51
C VAL A 698 -74.75 0.02 -14.28
N LEU A 699 -76.03 -0.31 -14.51
CA LEU A 699 -76.97 0.46 -15.31
C LEU A 699 -78.22 0.82 -14.49
N THR A 700 -78.80 1.99 -14.76
CA THR A 700 -80.19 2.28 -14.43
C THR A 700 -81.01 2.13 -15.69
N ILE A 701 -82.06 1.30 -15.65
CA ILE A 701 -82.96 1.03 -16.78
C ILE A 701 -84.40 1.40 -16.39
N GLY A 702 -85.11 2.11 -17.26
CA GLY A 702 -86.51 2.48 -17.07
C GLY A 702 -87.28 2.55 -18.39
N ILE A 703 -88.58 2.85 -18.31
CA ILE A 703 -89.42 3.13 -19.49
C ILE A 703 -89.86 4.59 -19.44
N TYR A 704 -89.74 5.30 -20.57
CA TYR A 704 -90.15 6.68 -20.70
C TYR A 704 -91.65 6.85 -20.40
N GLY A 705 -91.97 7.74 -19.47
CA GLY A 705 -93.34 7.97 -18.98
C GLY A 705 -93.77 7.09 -17.80
N GLU A 706 -92.99 6.06 -17.44
CA GLU A 706 -93.36 5.05 -16.44
C GLU A 706 -92.33 4.98 -15.29
N PRO A 707 -92.31 5.97 -14.37
CA PRO A 707 -91.29 6.07 -13.33
C PRO A 707 -91.31 4.90 -12.32
N THR A 708 -92.46 4.24 -12.14
CA THR A 708 -92.61 3.06 -11.27
C THR A 708 -91.85 1.83 -11.77
N LEU A 709 -91.54 1.79 -13.07
CA LEU A 709 -90.79 0.72 -13.73
C LEU A 709 -89.27 0.99 -13.78
N LEU A 710 -88.80 2.11 -13.24
CA LEU A 710 -87.37 2.38 -13.10
C LEU A 710 -86.69 1.33 -12.20
N ARG A 711 -85.55 0.81 -12.63
CA ARG A 711 -84.68 -0.10 -11.88
C ARG A 711 -83.28 0.47 -11.87
N GLU A 712 -82.84 0.89 -10.69
CA GLU A 712 -81.51 1.40 -10.42
C GLU A 712 -80.55 0.25 -10.07
N GLU A 713 -79.25 0.51 -10.19
CA GLU A 713 -78.16 -0.41 -9.83
C GLU A 713 -78.19 -1.81 -10.50
N LEU A 714 -78.80 -1.93 -11.67
CA LEU A 714 -78.90 -3.19 -12.41
C LEU A 714 -77.53 -3.54 -13.04
N ALA A 715 -76.84 -4.49 -12.43
CA ALA A 715 -75.54 -4.96 -12.92
C ALA A 715 -75.66 -5.91 -14.12
N VAL A 716 -74.75 -5.78 -15.09
CA VAL A 716 -74.55 -6.76 -16.16
C VAL A 716 -73.92 -8.03 -15.57
N GLY A 717 -74.53 -9.18 -15.82
CA GLY A 717 -74.12 -10.47 -15.28
C GLY A 717 -72.73 -10.93 -15.76
N PRO A 718 -72.14 -11.95 -15.11
CA PRO A 718 -70.85 -12.53 -15.51
C PRO A 718 -70.90 -13.23 -16.89
N ASP A 719 -72.09 -13.65 -17.31
CA ASP A 719 -72.44 -14.13 -18.65
C ASP A 719 -72.56 -13.00 -19.70
N GLY A 720 -72.50 -11.74 -19.27
CA GLY A 720 -72.65 -10.58 -20.11
C GLY A 720 -74.09 -10.22 -20.46
N THR A 721 -75.10 -10.76 -19.76
CA THR A 721 -76.50 -10.43 -19.99
C THR A 721 -77.07 -9.48 -18.93
N VAL A 722 -78.20 -8.85 -19.28
CA VAL A 722 -79.01 -8.04 -18.37
C VAL A 722 -80.48 -8.49 -18.52
N SER A 723 -81.25 -8.46 -17.44
CA SER A 723 -82.67 -8.79 -17.46
C SER A 723 -83.48 -7.64 -16.89
N PHE A 724 -84.46 -7.15 -17.64
CA PHE A 724 -85.30 -6.02 -17.26
C PHE A 724 -86.77 -6.29 -17.63
N LEU A 725 -87.64 -6.28 -16.62
CA LEU A 725 -89.05 -6.65 -16.74
C LEU A 725 -89.25 -8.02 -17.42
N GLU A 726 -89.98 -8.08 -18.55
CA GLU A 726 -90.22 -9.30 -19.32
C GLU A 726 -89.01 -9.71 -20.19
N ALA A 727 -88.12 -8.77 -20.54
CA ALA A 727 -86.93 -9.03 -21.36
C ALA A 727 -85.82 -9.66 -20.51
N ARG A 728 -85.72 -10.99 -20.55
CA ARG A 728 -84.74 -11.79 -19.81
C ARG A 728 -83.53 -12.18 -20.68
N GLY A 729 -82.35 -12.18 -20.08
CA GLY A 729 -81.12 -12.68 -20.73
C GLY A 729 -80.65 -11.86 -21.94
N VAL A 730 -80.96 -10.56 -21.98
CA VAL A 730 -80.58 -9.68 -23.08
C VAL A 730 -79.07 -9.45 -23.04
N LYS A 731 -78.35 -9.84 -24.10
CA LYS A 731 -76.90 -9.67 -24.18
C LYS A 731 -76.53 -8.19 -24.19
N ALA A 732 -75.87 -7.72 -23.13
CA ALA A 732 -75.34 -6.36 -23.00
C ALA A 732 -73.84 -6.28 -23.30
N ALA A 733 -73.09 -7.35 -22.99
CA ALA A 733 -71.64 -7.37 -23.21
C ALA A 733 -71.29 -7.26 -24.70
N GLY A 734 -70.45 -6.26 -25.01
CA GLY A 734 -70.05 -5.89 -26.36
C GLY A 734 -70.95 -4.86 -27.06
N LEU A 735 -72.11 -4.52 -26.49
CA LEU A 735 -72.99 -3.47 -27.04
C LEU A 735 -72.68 -2.10 -26.43
N THR A 736 -72.91 -1.03 -27.19
CA THR A 736 -73.05 0.33 -26.67
C THR A 736 -74.38 0.51 -25.93
N VAL A 737 -74.50 1.61 -25.17
CA VAL A 737 -75.76 1.97 -24.47
C VAL A 737 -76.93 2.15 -25.44
N ASP A 738 -76.68 2.68 -26.63
CA ASP A 738 -77.71 2.91 -27.65
C ASP A 738 -78.16 1.61 -28.31
N GLU A 739 -77.23 0.69 -28.60
CA GLU A 739 -77.54 -0.64 -29.12
C GLU A 739 -78.28 -1.50 -28.09
N LEU A 740 -77.90 -1.42 -26.80
CA LEU A 740 -78.62 -2.09 -25.72
C LEU A 740 -80.05 -1.55 -25.57
N ARG A 741 -80.24 -0.23 -25.66
CA ARG A 741 -81.59 0.38 -25.63
C ARG A 741 -82.45 -0.11 -26.80
N ALA A 742 -81.92 -0.07 -28.02
CA ALA A 742 -82.62 -0.58 -29.20
C ALA A 742 -82.96 -2.08 -29.08
N ARG A 743 -82.08 -2.87 -28.46
CA ARG A 743 -82.34 -4.29 -28.21
C ARG A 743 -83.42 -4.50 -27.15
N LEU A 744 -83.40 -3.73 -26.05
CA LEU A 744 -84.43 -3.81 -25.02
C LEU A 744 -85.81 -3.38 -25.54
N ASP A 745 -85.87 -2.33 -26.37
CA ASP A 745 -87.11 -1.91 -27.05
C ASP A 745 -87.67 -3.03 -27.95
N GLN A 746 -86.79 -3.75 -28.67
CA GLN A 746 -87.17 -4.89 -29.52
C GLN A 746 -87.71 -6.07 -28.69
N GLU A 747 -87.03 -6.48 -27.62
CA GLU A 747 -87.45 -7.63 -26.80
C GLU A 747 -88.72 -7.32 -26.00
N LEU A 748 -88.83 -6.12 -25.41
CA LEU A 748 -90.04 -5.68 -24.70
C LEU A 748 -91.22 -5.45 -25.65
N GLY A 749 -90.99 -5.15 -26.93
CA GLY A 749 -92.03 -4.94 -27.94
C GLY A 749 -92.94 -6.14 -28.17
N GLN A 750 -92.52 -7.34 -27.75
CA GLN A 750 -93.33 -8.56 -27.77
C GLN A 750 -94.42 -8.58 -26.68
N PHE A 751 -94.22 -7.82 -25.59
CA PHE A 751 -95.07 -7.82 -24.40
C PHE A 751 -95.74 -6.46 -24.14
N ARG A 752 -95.16 -5.38 -24.66
CA ARG A 752 -95.59 -3.98 -24.41
C ARG A 752 -95.70 -3.23 -25.73
N ARG A 753 -96.68 -2.33 -25.84
CA ARG A 753 -96.91 -1.54 -27.06
C ARG A 753 -96.01 -0.31 -27.07
N ASN A 754 -95.08 -0.24 -28.03
CA ASN A 754 -94.14 0.88 -28.23
C ASN A 754 -93.33 1.24 -26.94
N PRO A 755 -92.65 0.27 -26.30
CA PRO A 755 -91.78 0.56 -25.17
C PRO A 755 -90.63 1.45 -25.62
N ARG A 756 -90.34 2.50 -24.85
CA ARG A 756 -89.19 3.38 -25.06
C ARG A 756 -88.32 3.32 -23.83
N THR A 757 -87.29 2.49 -23.86
CA THR A 757 -86.40 2.31 -22.73
C THR A 757 -85.44 3.47 -22.57
N ILE A 758 -85.10 3.74 -21.31
CA ILE A 758 -84.07 4.67 -20.91
C ILE A 758 -82.99 3.81 -20.26
N VAL A 759 -81.75 3.93 -20.73
CA VAL A 759 -80.59 3.21 -20.19
C VAL A 759 -79.53 4.27 -19.84
N ILE A 760 -79.17 4.34 -18.56
CA ILE A 760 -78.18 5.28 -18.02
C ILE A 760 -77.06 4.46 -17.37
N PRO A 761 -75.81 4.55 -17.84
CA PRO A 761 -74.69 3.89 -17.18
C PRO A 761 -74.36 4.62 -15.87
N LEU A 762 -74.40 3.90 -14.75
CA LEU A 762 -74.06 4.42 -13.42
C LEU A 762 -72.58 4.21 -13.10
N ALA A 763 -72.01 3.07 -13.47
CA ALA A 763 -70.59 2.79 -13.29
C ALA A 763 -70.06 1.80 -14.33
N TYR A 764 -68.95 2.16 -14.98
CA TYR A 764 -68.15 1.23 -15.79
C TYR A 764 -67.14 0.52 -14.89
N ARG A 765 -67.25 -0.81 -14.79
CA ARG A 765 -66.40 -1.70 -14.00
C ARG A 765 -65.83 -2.86 -14.82
N SER A 766 -66.36 -3.11 -16.02
CA SER A 766 -65.94 -4.18 -16.92
C SER A 766 -64.55 -3.96 -17.53
N LYS A 767 -64.16 -2.70 -17.72
CA LYS A 767 -62.88 -2.27 -18.29
C LYS A 767 -62.03 -1.62 -17.22
N ASN A 768 -60.83 -2.15 -17.01
CA ASN A 768 -59.89 -1.66 -16.00
C ASN A 768 -58.46 -1.61 -16.55
N TYR A 769 -57.60 -0.83 -15.90
CA TYR A 769 -56.14 -0.89 -16.03
C TYR A 769 -55.50 -1.07 -14.65
N VAL A 770 -54.25 -1.52 -14.60
CA VAL A 770 -53.54 -1.87 -13.37
C VAL A 770 -52.32 -0.97 -13.19
N VAL A 771 -52.15 -0.38 -12.01
CA VAL A 771 -50.96 0.41 -11.66
C VAL A 771 -50.30 -0.16 -10.41
N LEU A 772 -49.06 -0.62 -10.54
CA LEU A 772 -48.28 -1.21 -9.46
C LEU A 772 -46.89 -0.56 -9.32
N GLY A 773 -46.25 -0.83 -8.19
CA GLY A 773 -44.92 -0.34 -7.87
C GLY A 773 -44.95 0.89 -6.96
N LYS A 774 -44.03 1.84 -7.19
CA LYS A 774 -43.81 3.04 -6.36
C LYS A 774 -44.74 4.22 -6.70
N VAL A 775 -46.04 3.93 -6.69
CA VAL A 775 -47.12 4.92 -6.76
C VAL A 775 -47.87 4.98 -5.42
N SER A 776 -48.35 6.17 -5.04
CA SER A 776 -48.97 6.43 -3.72
C SER A 776 -50.17 5.52 -3.44
N ARG A 777 -50.97 5.22 -4.47
CA ARG A 777 -52.07 4.27 -4.45
C ARG A 777 -51.86 3.29 -5.60
N ARG A 778 -51.47 2.06 -5.26
CA ARG A 778 -51.36 0.94 -6.21
C ARG A 778 -52.66 0.14 -6.23
N GLY A 779 -53.08 -0.33 -7.39
CA GLY A 779 -54.34 -1.07 -7.52
C GLY A 779 -54.86 -1.19 -8.95
N VAL A 780 -56.10 -1.66 -9.04
CA VAL A 780 -56.89 -1.75 -10.26
C VAL A 780 -57.79 -0.51 -10.35
N TYR A 781 -57.86 0.10 -11.52
CA TYR A 781 -58.58 1.35 -11.78
C TYR A 781 -59.57 1.18 -12.94
N PRO A 782 -60.82 1.68 -12.82
CA PRO A 782 -61.78 1.63 -13.90
C PRO A 782 -61.36 2.54 -15.06
N LEU A 783 -61.62 2.06 -16.27
CA LEU A 783 -61.35 2.74 -17.53
C LEU A 783 -62.70 3.21 -18.13
N ASP A 784 -63.23 4.25 -17.49
CA ASP A 784 -64.53 4.90 -17.75
C ASP A 784 -64.51 5.83 -18.97
N ARG A 785 -63.32 6.34 -19.33
CA ARG A 785 -63.06 7.24 -20.46
C ARG A 785 -61.63 7.03 -20.98
N PRO A 786 -61.22 7.64 -22.10
CA PRO A 786 -59.81 7.66 -22.50
C PRO A 786 -58.93 8.25 -21.39
N VAL A 787 -57.96 7.48 -20.91
CA VAL A 787 -57.02 7.85 -19.85
C VAL A 787 -55.59 7.69 -20.39
N THR A 788 -54.74 8.69 -20.14
CA THR A 788 -53.31 8.65 -20.51
C THR A 788 -52.44 8.12 -19.38
N VAL A 789 -51.19 7.71 -19.67
CA VAL A 789 -50.20 7.32 -18.64
C VAL A 789 -50.08 8.37 -17.53
N VAL A 790 -49.99 9.66 -17.87
CA VAL A 790 -49.89 10.74 -16.88
C VAL A 790 -51.17 10.84 -16.03
N GLU A 791 -52.36 10.79 -16.64
CA GLU A 791 -53.62 10.81 -15.88
C GLU A 791 -53.78 9.58 -14.99
N ALA A 792 -53.35 8.40 -15.45
CA ALA A 792 -53.37 7.17 -14.67
C ALA A 792 -52.51 7.26 -13.40
N VAL A 793 -51.31 7.85 -13.51
CA VAL A 793 -50.44 8.12 -12.35
C VAL A 793 -51.04 9.20 -11.43
N ALA A 794 -51.71 10.21 -11.99
CA ALA A 794 -52.43 11.21 -11.18
C ALA A 794 -53.60 10.59 -10.41
N ARG A 795 -54.39 9.70 -11.02
CA ARG A 795 -55.44 8.89 -10.37
C ARG A 795 -54.86 7.94 -9.30
N ALA A 796 -53.63 7.48 -9.50
CA ALA A 796 -52.84 6.73 -8.50
C ALA A 796 -52.24 7.61 -7.38
N GLY A 797 -52.48 8.93 -7.37
CA GLY A 797 -51.98 9.84 -6.35
C GLY A 797 -50.49 10.19 -6.47
N GLY A 798 -49.92 10.08 -7.67
CA GLY A 798 -48.50 10.36 -7.94
C GLY A 798 -47.55 9.24 -7.49
N PHE A 799 -46.25 9.52 -7.56
CA PHE A 799 -45.20 8.59 -7.14
C PHE A 799 -44.94 8.68 -5.63
N GLU A 800 -44.57 7.55 -5.00
CA GLU A 800 -44.16 7.55 -3.59
C GLU A 800 -42.87 8.38 -3.42
N THR A 801 -42.90 9.43 -2.61
CA THR A 801 -41.71 10.25 -2.31
C THR A 801 -41.01 9.81 -1.03
N GLY A 802 -39.68 9.72 -1.07
CA GLY A 802 -38.82 9.46 0.09
C GLY A 802 -37.93 10.65 0.45
N LEU A 803 -37.44 10.71 1.69
CA LEU A 803 -36.43 11.66 2.12
C LEU A 803 -35.02 11.14 1.78
N ARG A 804 -34.26 11.90 0.99
CA ARG A 804 -32.83 11.62 0.72
C ARG A 804 -32.00 12.80 1.17
N GLY A 805 -31.44 12.71 2.38
CA GLY A 805 -30.78 13.84 3.04
C GLY A 805 -31.78 14.92 3.45
N ARG A 806 -31.70 16.11 2.83
CA ARG A 806 -32.65 17.23 3.05
C ARG A 806 -33.66 17.42 1.92
N SER A 807 -33.64 16.59 0.88
CA SER A 807 -34.53 16.73 -0.27
C SER A 807 -35.56 15.59 -0.32
N ILE A 808 -36.78 15.94 -0.75
CA ILE A 808 -37.83 15.00 -1.10
C ILE A 808 -37.55 14.52 -2.53
N VAL A 809 -37.51 13.20 -2.75
CA VAL A 809 -37.19 12.59 -4.04
C VAL A 809 -38.19 11.49 -4.35
N GLU A 810 -38.63 11.38 -5.60
CA GLU A 810 -39.47 10.28 -6.07
C GLU A 810 -38.74 8.94 -5.93
N SER A 811 -39.44 7.93 -5.41
CA SER A 811 -38.87 6.60 -5.14
C SER A 811 -39.03 5.64 -6.32
N ALA A 812 -39.58 6.10 -7.45
CA ALA A 812 -39.82 5.32 -8.66
C ALA A 812 -38.61 5.36 -9.60
N ASP A 813 -38.33 4.23 -10.26
CA ASP A 813 -37.29 4.11 -11.28
C ASP A 813 -37.88 4.09 -12.68
N PHE A 814 -37.97 5.27 -13.30
CA PHE A 814 -38.51 5.43 -14.64
C PHE A 814 -37.70 4.69 -15.72
N SER A 815 -36.39 4.50 -15.52
CA SER A 815 -35.53 3.78 -16.48
C SER A 815 -35.85 2.28 -16.61
N ARG A 816 -36.54 1.72 -15.60
CA ARG A 816 -37.02 0.34 -15.58
C ARG A 816 -38.54 0.23 -15.49
N ALA A 817 -39.26 1.35 -15.58
CA ALA A 817 -40.72 1.35 -15.67
C ALA A 817 -41.15 0.80 -17.03
N PHE A 818 -42.28 0.11 -17.06
CA PHE A 818 -42.82 -0.45 -18.30
C PHE A 818 -44.35 -0.49 -18.30
N LEU A 819 -44.92 -0.39 -19.50
CA LEU A 819 -46.32 -0.65 -19.81
C LEU A 819 -46.41 -1.97 -20.59
N VAL A 820 -47.28 -2.88 -20.16
CA VAL A 820 -47.64 -4.10 -20.91
C VAL A 820 -49.09 -3.99 -21.37
N ARG A 821 -49.34 -4.38 -22.63
CA ARG A 821 -50.66 -4.48 -23.24
C ARG A 821 -50.82 -5.89 -23.80
N GLY A 822 -51.71 -6.69 -23.20
CA GLY A 822 -51.72 -8.14 -23.42
C GLY A 822 -50.37 -8.74 -23.01
N ASP A 823 -49.71 -9.46 -23.93
CA ASP A 823 -48.37 -10.05 -23.71
C ASP A 823 -47.21 -9.18 -24.23
N GLN A 824 -47.49 -7.99 -24.78
CA GLN A 824 -46.47 -7.14 -25.41
C GLN A 824 -46.13 -5.91 -24.57
N ARG A 825 -44.83 -5.59 -24.47
CA ARG A 825 -44.38 -4.32 -23.88
C ARG A 825 -44.60 -3.18 -24.86
N VAL A 826 -45.34 -2.16 -24.44
CA VAL A 826 -45.51 -0.93 -25.20
C VAL A 826 -44.26 -0.07 -25.00
N ASN A 827 -43.67 0.42 -26.09
CA ASN A 827 -42.49 1.27 -26.03
C ASN A 827 -42.86 2.68 -25.53
N VAL A 828 -42.55 2.95 -24.25
CA VAL A 828 -42.79 4.24 -23.59
C VAL A 828 -41.53 4.62 -22.81
N ASP A 829 -40.94 5.77 -23.12
CA ASP A 829 -39.82 6.32 -22.36
C ASP A 829 -40.36 7.14 -21.17
N PHE A 830 -40.55 6.47 -20.04
CA PHE A 830 -41.08 7.09 -18.82
C PHE A 830 -40.15 8.14 -18.21
N ASP A 831 -38.84 8.07 -18.46
CA ASP A 831 -37.88 9.05 -17.92
C ASP A 831 -38.00 10.36 -18.69
N LYS A 832 -38.12 10.30 -20.03
CA LYS A 832 -38.48 11.47 -20.84
C LYS A 832 -39.86 12.03 -20.49
N LEU A 833 -40.86 11.17 -20.32
CA LEU A 833 -42.23 11.58 -20.00
C LEU A 833 -42.30 12.39 -18.70
N PHE A 834 -41.73 11.85 -17.61
CA PHE A 834 -41.87 12.43 -16.27
C PHE A 834 -40.75 13.40 -15.86
N ARG A 835 -39.49 13.21 -16.31
CA ARG A 835 -38.39 14.15 -15.99
C ARG A 835 -38.22 15.27 -17.02
N SER A 836 -38.41 14.94 -18.30
CA SER A 836 -38.14 15.89 -19.40
C SER A 836 -39.42 16.57 -19.92
N GLY A 837 -40.61 16.12 -19.48
CA GLY A 837 -41.90 16.65 -19.92
C GLY A 837 -42.26 16.28 -21.36
N ASP A 838 -41.65 15.23 -21.92
CA ASP A 838 -41.89 14.81 -23.31
C ASP A 838 -43.25 14.12 -23.44
N LEU A 839 -44.27 14.91 -23.78
CA LEU A 839 -45.64 14.43 -23.96
C LEU A 839 -45.81 13.51 -25.18
N THR A 840 -44.83 13.37 -26.09
CA THR A 840 -44.95 12.35 -27.17
C THR A 840 -44.90 10.93 -26.61
N GLN A 841 -44.38 10.75 -25.40
CA GLN A 841 -44.37 9.48 -24.68
C GLN A 841 -45.69 9.22 -23.92
N ASN A 842 -46.64 10.17 -23.87
CA ASN A 842 -47.86 10.05 -23.07
C ASN A 842 -48.94 9.20 -23.76
N VAL A 843 -48.67 7.90 -23.87
CA VAL A 843 -49.57 6.93 -24.53
C VAL A 843 -50.93 6.84 -23.82
N VAL A 844 -51.99 6.64 -24.60
CA VAL A 844 -53.34 6.39 -24.09
C VAL A 844 -53.50 4.90 -23.74
N LEU A 845 -54.05 4.63 -22.56
CA LEU A 845 -54.23 3.26 -22.05
C LEU A 845 -55.35 2.50 -22.79
N ALA A 846 -55.37 1.19 -22.60
CA ALA A 846 -56.40 0.28 -23.08
C ALA A 846 -56.88 -0.67 -21.94
N PRO A 847 -58.05 -1.33 -22.08
CA PRO A 847 -58.48 -2.33 -21.12
C PRO A 847 -57.45 -3.45 -20.95
N GLY A 848 -57.10 -3.78 -19.71
CA GLY A 848 -56.09 -4.79 -19.38
C GLY A 848 -54.64 -4.28 -19.37
N ASP A 849 -54.40 -2.99 -19.66
CA ASP A 849 -53.05 -2.42 -19.58
C ASP A 849 -52.47 -2.50 -18.16
N TYR A 850 -51.20 -2.88 -18.08
CA TYR A 850 -50.45 -3.05 -16.84
C TYR A 850 -49.26 -2.09 -16.79
N LEU A 851 -49.29 -1.15 -15.85
CA LEU A 851 -48.21 -0.21 -15.56
C LEU A 851 -47.46 -0.66 -14.32
N TYR A 852 -46.13 -0.78 -14.44
CA TYR A 852 -45.26 -1.09 -13.32
C TYR A 852 -44.13 -0.08 -13.18
N PHE A 853 -44.08 0.58 -12.03
CA PHE A 853 -43.05 1.54 -11.65
C PHE A 853 -42.16 0.92 -10.57
N PRO A 854 -41.05 0.24 -10.92
CA PRO A 854 -40.19 -0.40 -9.93
C PRO A 854 -39.67 0.63 -8.92
N ALA A 855 -39.32 0.15 -7.73
CA ALA A 855 -38.56 0.99 -6.81
C ALA A 855 -37.22 1.36 -7.44
N ALA A 856 -36.82 2.62 -7.23
CA ALA A 856 -35.45 3.07 -7.29
C ALA A 856 -34.63 2.26 -6.29
N GLY A 857 -34.19 1.08 -6.74
CA GLY A 857 -33.11 0.36 -6.11
C GLY A 857 -31.97 1.36 -6.04
N LEU A 858 -31.46 1.59 -4.83
CA LEU A 858 -30.51 2.66 -4.55
C LEU A 858 -29.32 2.48 -5.50
N GLN A 859 -29.28 3.31 -6.55
CA GLN A 859 -28.13 3.40 -7.41
C GLN A 859 -27.05 3.99 -6.51
N GLU A 860 -26.10 3.14 -6.13
CA GLU A 860 -25.04 3.44 -5.18
C GLU A 860 -23.71 3.27 -5.87
N VAL A 861 -22.77 4.14 -5.54
CA VAL A 861 -21.34 3.96 -5.81
C VAL A 861 -20.65 3.75 -4.47
N TYR A 862 -19.77 2.77 -4.38
CA TYR A 862 -19.10 2.41 -3.13
C TYR A 862 -17.75 3.09 -3.06
N VAL A 863 -17.57 4.04 -2.15
CA VAL A 863 -16.30 4.77 -2.00
C VAL A 863 -15.55 4.18 -0.80
N LEU A 864 -14.41 3.56 -1.05
CA LEU A 864 -13.67 2.72 -0.11
C LEU A 864 -12.18 3.10 -0.06
N GLY A 865 -11.50 2.66 0.99
CA GLY A 865 -10.07 2.95 1.19
C GLY A 865 -9.83 4.28 1.90
N GLU A 866 -8.80 5.02 1.48
CA GLU A 866 -8.27 6.23 2.14
C GLU A 866 -9.12 7.49 1.88
N VAL A 867 -10.38 7.44 2.34
CA VAL A 867 -11.32 8.56 2.39
C VAL A 867 -11.82 8.75 3.83
N ARG A 868 -12.24 9.96 4.22
CA ARG A 868 -12.64 10.23 5.62
C ARG A 868 -13.80 9.37 6.11
N TYR A 869 -14.77 9.10 5.25
CA TYR A 869 -15.93 8.27 5.59
C TYR A 869 -16.16 7.19 4.52
N PRO A 870 -15.49 6.03 4.56
CA PRO A 870 -15.76 4.94 3.63
C PRO A 870 -17.23 4.49 3.68
N GLY A 871 -17.78 4.01 2.56
CA GLY A 871 -19.13 3.44 2.50
C GLY A 871 -19.86 3.69 1.18
N ALA A 872 -21.13 3.28 1.15
CA ALA A 872 -22.03 3.56 0.04
C ALA A 872 -22.35 5.06 -0.06
N LEU A 873 -22.42 5.55 -1.30
CA LEU A 873 -22.87 6.89 -1.65
C LEU A 873 -23.96 6.78 -2.71
N GLY A 874 -25.02 7.57 -2.59
CA GLY A 874 -26.03 7.65 -3.62
C GLY A 874 -25.46 8.19 -4.94
N PHE A 875 -25.59 7.42 -6.01
CA PHE A 875 -25.44 7.89 -7.38
C PHE A 875 -26.63 8.81 -7.71
N THR A 876 -26.30 10.00 -8.21
CA THR A 876 -27.21 11.10 -8.55
C THR A 876 -26.56 11.98 -9.61
N SER A 877 -27.32 12.88 -10.22
CA SER A 877 -26.78 13.92 -11.11
C SER A 877 -25.75 14.85 -10.45
N ALA A 878 -25.66 14.88 -9.11
CA ALA A 878 -24.66 15.63 -8.34
C ALA A 878 -23.41 14.79 -7.95
N THR A 879 -23.46 13.46 -8.13
CA THR A 879 -22.34 12.53 -7.92
C THR A 879 -21.94 11.76 -9.20
N PRO A 880 -21.87 12.39 -10.39
CA PRO A 880 -21.62 11.69 -11.65
C PRO A 880 -20.16 11.21 -11.83
N THR A 881 -19.23 11.63 -10.97
CA THR A 881 -17.80 11.44 -11.19
C THR A 881 -17.01 11.01 -9.94
N SER A 882 -15.79 10.51 -10.17
CA SER A 882 -14.93 9.92 -9.15
C SER A 882 -14.55 10.92 -8.04
N LEU A 883 -14.18 12.16 -8.41
CA LEU A 883 -13.79 13.18 -7.43
C LEU A 883 -15.02 13.68 -6.64
N ALA A 884 -16.17 13.84 -7.31
CA ALA A 884 -17.42 14.22 -6.65
C ALA A 884 -17.88 13.17 -5.63
N ALA A 885 -17.74 11.87 -5.95
CA ALA A 885 -18.06 10.80 -5.02
C ALA A 885 -17.11 10.78 -3.80
N ILE A 886 -15.81 11.00 -4.01
CA ILE A 886 -14.83 11.09 -2.91
C ILE A 886 -15.10 12.32 -2.03
N ALA A 887 -15.37 13.49 -2.62
CA ALA A 887 -15.74 14.71 -1.90
C ALA A 887 -17.02 14.52 -1.06
N GLY A 888 -18.05 13.88 -1.62
CA GLY A 888 -19.29 13.52 -0.93
C GLY A 888 -19.13 12.55 0.24
N ARG A 889 -17.95 11.92 0.40
CA ARG A 889 -17.57 11.06 1.52
C ARG A 889 -16.49 11.69 2.43
N GLY A 890 -16.45 13.02 2.46
CA GLY A 890 -15.55 13.82 3.30
C GLY A 890 -14.15 14.04 2.70
N GLY A 891 -13.95 13.65 1.44
CA GLY A 891 -12.66 13.77 0.75
C GLY A 891 -11.62 12.75 1.18
N PHE A 892 -10.41 12.94 0.64
CA PHE A 892 -9.23 12.11 0.92
C PHE A 892 -8.76 12.22 2.38
N THR A 893 -8.21 11.12 2.92
CA THR A 893 -7.32 11.19 4.09
C THR A 893 -5.94 11.71 3.68
N ASP A 894 -5.12 12.09 4.65
CA ASP A 894 -3.74 12.53 4.37
C ASP A 894 -2.87 11.38 3.84
N GLN A 895 -3.18 10.12 4.21
CA GLN A 895 -2.48 8.92 3.76
C GLN A 895 -2.89 8.44 2.34
N ALA A 896 -3.86 9.11 1.70
CA ALA A 896 -4.39 8.75 0.39
C ALA A 896 -3.41 8.94 -0.78
N TRP A 897 -3.47 8.05 -1.77
CA TRP A 897 -2.72 8.11 -3.02
C TRP A 897 -3.56 8.70 -4.16
N LYS A 898 -3.63 10.04 -4.21
CA LYS A 898 -4.47 10.80 -5.17
C LYS A 898 -4.15 10.49 -6.65
N GLY A 899 -2.89 10.21 -6.97
CA GLY A 899 -2.47 9.83 -8.34
C GLY A 899 -2.83 8.41 -8.76
N ARG A 900 -3.49 7.62 -7.90
CA ARG A 900 -3.86 6.24 -8.22
C ARG A 900 -5.15 5.79 -7.52
N VAL A 901 -6.25 6.44 -7.87
CA VAL A 901 -7.59 5.97 -7.49
C VAL A 901 -8.01 4.85 -8.46
N LEU A 902 -8.51 3.74 -7.93
CA LEU A 902 -9.02 2.64 -8.71
C LEU A 902 -10.55 2.75 -8.80
N VAL A 903 -11.12 2.62 -10.00
CA VAL A 903 -12.57 2.43 -10.17
C VAL A 903 -12.81 1.03 -10.72
N VAL A 904 -13.64 0.25 -10.04
CA VAL A 904 -14.01 -1.12 -10.44
C VAL A 904 -15.46 -1.14 -10.88
N ARG A 905 -15.72 -1.69 -12.07
CA ARG A 905 -17.03 -1.75 -12.74
C ARG A 905 -17.35 -3.17 -13.17
N GLY A 906 -18.64 -3.56 -13.13
CA GLY A 906 -19.10 -4.89 -13.51
C GLY A 906 -19.21 -5.87 -12.33
N SER A 907 -19.32 -7.16 -12.62
CA SER A 907 -19.43 -8.21 -11.59
C SER A 907 -18.07 -8.58 -11.00
N LEU A 908 -18.09 -9.15 -9.78
CA LEU A 908 -16.89 -9.69 -9.12
C LEU A 908 -16.16 -10.78 -9.93
N GLU A 909 -16.87 -11.46 -10.83
CA GLU A 909 -16.31 -12.48 -11.73
C GLU A 909 -15.60 -11.88 -12.95
N ARG A 910 -15.99 -10.68 -13.39
CA ARG A 910 -15.41 -9.98 -14.55
C ARG A 910 -15.23 -8.48 -14.27
N PRO A 911 -14.40 -8.10 -13.28
CA PRO A 911 -14.22 -6.71 -12.91
C PRO A 911 -13.40 -5.96 -13.97
N GLN A 912 -13.99 -4.91 -14.54
CA GLN A 912 -13.26 -3.91 -15.31
C GLN A 912 -12.62 -2.92 -14.34
N THR A 913 -11.31 -2.69 -14.45
CA THR A 913 -10.58 -1.79 -13.57
C THR A 913 -10.05 -0.59 -14.35
N PHE A 914 -10.35 0.60 -13.84
CA PHE A 914 -9.87 1.87 -14.37
C PHE A 914 -8.95 2.52 -13.33
N VAL A 915 -7.84 3.09 -13.77
CA VAL A 915 -6.93 3.88 -12.92
C VAL A 915 -7.16 5.35 -13.24
N VAL A 916 -7.52 6.12 -12.22
CA VAL A 916 -7.84 7.54 -12.32
C VAL A 916 -6.81 8.33 -11.52
N ASP A 917 -6.09 9.24 -12.17
CA ASP A 917 -5.24 10.22 -11.49
C ASP A 917 -6.10 11.41 -11.05
N THR A 918 -6.56 11.37 -9.81
CA THR A 918 -7.36 12.47 -9.25
C THR A 918 -6.52 13.70 -8.88
N SER A 919 -5.19 13.60 -8.84
CA SER A 919 -4.30 14.75 -8.69
C SER A 919 -4.28 15.61 -9.95
N ASP A 920 -4.24 14.99 -11.13
CA ASP A 920 -4.33 15.71 -12.41
C ASP A 920 -5.71 16.31 -12.64
N VAL A 921 -6.78 15.65 -12.20
CA VAL A 921 -8.14 16.22 -12.19
C VAL A 921 -8.23 17.42 -11.25
N LEU A 922 -7.73 17.31 -10.01
CA LEU A 922 -7.67 18.44 -9.06
C LEU A 922 -6.80 19.60 -9.56
N GLY A 923 -5.75 19.31 -10.33
CA GLY A 923 -4.89 20.30 -10.97
C GLY A 923 -5.42 20.86 -12.29
N GLY A 924 -6.63 20.48 -12.73
CA GLY A 924 -7.22 20.91 -14.01
C GLY A 924 -6.52 20.40 -15.27
N ARG A 925 -5.63 19.40 -15.15
CA ARG A 925 -4.86 18.80 -16.25
C ARG A 925 -5.58 17.63 -16.93
N ALA A 926 -6.55 17.03 -16.25
CA ALA A 926 -7.36 15.91 -16.76
C ALA A 926 -8.85 16.10 -16.47
N LYS A 927 -9.70 15.48 -17.28
CA LYS A 927 -11.15 15.42 -17.05
C LYS A 927 -11.48 14.34 -16.03
N ASP A 928 -12.38 14.62 -15.08
CA ASP A 928 -12.82 13.65 -14.07
C ASP A 928 -13.51 12.43 -14.70
N PHE A 929 -13.32 11.26 -14.09
CA PHE A 929 -13.83 9.98 -14.55
C PHE A 929 -15.32 9.84 -14.20
N ALA A 930 -16.15 9.57 -15.20
CA ALA A 930 -17.59 9.38 -15.03
C ALA A 930 -17.92 8.00 -14.45
N LEU A 931 -18.59 8.00 -13.29
CA LEU A 931 -19.05 6.80 -12.61
C LEU A 931 -20.36 6.28 -13.20
N GLN A 932 -20.64 5.01 -12.95
CA GLN A 932 -21.90 4.34 -13.22
C GLN A 932 -22.45 3.74 -11.92
N PRO A 933 -23.78 3.46 -11.84
CA PRO A 933 -24.35 2.74 -10.72
C PRO A 933 -23.60 1.44 -10.44
N ARG A 934 -23.32 1.18 -9.16
CA ARG A 934 -22.59 0.02 -8.62
C ARG A 934 -21.08 0.02 -8.87
N ASP A 935 -20.51 1.09 -9.42
CA ASP A 935 -19.04 1.26 -9.43
C ASP A 935 -18.47 1.31 -8.00
N ILE A 936 -17.28 0.72 -7.82
CA ILE A 936 -16.52 0.78 -6.58
C ILE A 936 -15.31 1.70 -6.81
N VAL A 937 -15.29 2.84 -6.13
CA VAL A 937 -14.16 3.78 -6.10
C VAL A 937 -13.27 3.43 -4.91
N TYR A 938 -12.11 2.83 -5.16
CA TYR A 938 -11.13 2.45 -4.15
C TYR A 938 -9.92 3.39 -4.16
N VAL A 939 -9.78 4.17 -3.09
CA VAL A 939 -8.63 5.06 -2.88
C VAL A 939 -7.54 4.29 -2.14
N SER A 940 -6.42 4.03 -2.83
CA SER A 940 -5.28 3.33 -2.23
C SER A 940 -4.51 4.22 -1.25
N ARG A 941 -3.84 3.59 -0.27
CA ARG A 941 -2.82 4.21 0.59
C ARG A 941 -1.50 4.39 -0.16
N ARG A 942 -0.74 5.44 0.14
CA ARG A 942 0.58 5.68 -0.52
C ARG A 942 1.56 4.54 -0.19
N PRO A 943 2.35 4.01 -1.15
CA PRO A 943 3.19 2.82 -0.91
C PRO A 943 4.28 3.00 0.15
N TRP A 944 4.85 4.20 0.24
CA TRP A 944 5.93 4.58 1.16
C TRP A 944 5.44 5.03 2.54
N MET A 945 4.12 5.11 2.77
CA MET A 945 3.59 5.59 4.05
C MET A 945 3.96 4.67 5.23
N ARG A 946 4.08 3.35 4.99
CA ARG A 946 4.65 2.42 6.00
C ARG A 946 6.12 2.70 6.33
N ALA A 947 6.89 3.26 5.40
CA ALA A 947 8.27 3.65 5.67
C ALA A 947 8.32 4.95 6.48
N GLU A 948 7.42 5.90 6.22
CA GLU A 948 7.23 7.11 7.02
C GLU A 948 6.75 6.76 8.44
N GLU A 949 5.72 5.92 8.61
CA GLU A 949 5.26 5.41 9.92
C GLU A 949 6.39 4.69 10.67
N LEU A 950 7.18 3.85 10.01
CA LEU A 950 8.33 3.19 10.65
C LEU A 950 9.47 4.16 10.98
N LEU A 951 9.66 5.22 10.19
CA LEU A 951 10.65 6.26 10.47
C LEU A 951 10.22 7.11 11.67
N ASP A 952 8.94 7.49 11.77
CA ASP A 952 8.39 8.22 12.90
C ASP A 952 8.32 7.37 14.18
N ILE A 953 7.96 6.09 14.08
CA ILE A 953 8.04 5.15 15.21
C ILE A 953 9.51 4.96 15.63
N ALA A 954 10.45 4.84 14.71
CA ALA A 954 11.88 4.74 15.02
C ALA A 954 12.43 6.05 15.61
N ALA A 955 12.02 7.21 15.10
CA ALA A 955 12.46 8.52 15.59
C ALA A 955 11.87 8.84 16.98
N SER A 956 10.57 8.58 17.19
CA SER A 956 9.93 8.72 18.50
C SER A 956 10.47 7.72 19.52
N SER A 957 10.71 6.46 19.13
CA SER A 957 11.38 5.46 19.98
C SER A 957 12.84 5.85 20.27
N PHE A 958 13.55 6.40 19.29
CA PHE A 958 14.92 6.91 19.49
C PHE A 958 14.93 8.09 20.46
N VAL A 959 14.05 9.08 20.27
CA VAL A 959 13.92 10.24 21.18
C VAL A 959 13.47 9.80 22.57
N GLN A 960 12.51 8.89 22.71
CA GLN A 960 12.15 8.31 24.01
C GLN A 960 13.33 7.57 24.64
N SER A 961 14.08 6.76 23.89
CA SER A 961 15.26 6.05 24.39
C SER A 961 16.39 7.00 24.79
N ALA A 962 16.57 8.11 24.05
CA ALA A 962 17.55 9.14 24.34
C ALA A 962 17.16 9.94 25.60
N ILE A 963 15.88 10.30 25.77
CA ILE A 963 15.36 10.94 26.98
C ILE A 963 15.48 9.99 28.19
N LEU A 964 15.16 8.71 28.02
CA LEU A 964 15.30 7.69 29.08
C LEU A 964 16.76 7.47 29.49
N ASN A 965 17.70 7.46 28.54
CA ASN A 965 19.14 7.37 28.84
C ASN A 965 19.72 8.65 29.44
N TRP A 966 19.23 9.83 29.05
CA TRP A 966 19.86 11.10 29.41
C TRP A 966 19.28 11.74 30.68
N THR A 967 18.05 11.40 31.08
CA THR A 967 17.42 11.93 32.32
C THR A 967 17.48 10.98 33.52
N GLY A 968 17.81 9.70 33.32
CA GLY A 968 17.98 8.72 34.41
C GLY A 968 16.73 8.40 35.25
N LEU A 969 15.57 8.97 34.90
CA LEU A 969 14.34 8.86 35.67
C LEU A 969 13.50 7.67 35.23
N LYS A 970 13.51 6.61 36.06
CA LYS A 970 12.56 5.50 35.96
C LYS A 970 11.14 6.01 36.22
N THR A 971 10.40 6.30 35.16
CA THR A 971 8.94 6.50 35.21
C THR A 971 8.25 5.43 34.35
N GLY A 972 7.19 4.83 34.90
CA GLY A 972 6.44 3.75 34.24
C GLY A 972 5.61 4.25 33.05
N PRO A 973 5.00 3.33 32.28
CA PRO A 973 4.33 3.68 31.04
C PRO A 973 3.10 4.56 31.30
N ILE A 974 3.15 5.81 30.81
CA ILE A 974 1.97 6.67 30.71
C ILE A 974 1.16 6.21 29.51
N ILE A 975 -0.02 5.67 29.78
CA ILE A 975 -1.01 5.30 28.77
C ILE A 975 -1.62 6.58 28.18
N LYS A 976 -1.62 6.69 26.85
CA LYS A 976 -2.67 7.34 26.05
C LYS A 976 -2.88 6.56 24.76
#